data_AF-A0A2J7QTV1-F1
#
_entry.id   AF-A0A2J7QTV1-F1
#
_cell.length_a   1.000
_cell.length_b   1.000
_cell.length_c   1.000
_cell.angle_alpha   90.00
_cell.angle_beta   90.00
_cell.angle_gamma   90.00
#
_symmetry.space_group_name_H-M   'P 1'
#
loop_
_entity.id
_entity.type
_entity.pdbx_description
1 polymer ?
#
loop_
_entity_poly.entity_id
_entity_poly.type
_entity_poly.pdbx_seq_one_letter_code
_entity_poly.pdbx_strand_id
1 'polypeptide(L)'
;MSTSKPLSLCEWSCQIYDYPANRQKRQLSWEEVSDHPLKPLVVTVIESRVTRRTLGGSTTSSTGSSTPTPTLESLAAALEGTDPLTHFARQEMDPLSKMAADMWEPVPTDQRKSKDALLDDVIEPWATRKSAILNKFTTSEKLSIVTSFLSGGEKVVVKAQSSVVDKVKNRLEQLDDFEEGSVRQMMDLTQQEYMHRIEQLNQELVQAWNHDQRVKALKIAIQCSKLLVDTSVIQFYPSKFVLITDILDIFGKLVYDRLRTKAEYYIPGSKTPTSLPESFTPDMVPESAKETCRNWFYKIASIRELVPRLYVEMAILKSYSFLTSSEFSQALLRLTRMIRGIGDPLVAVYAHCYLCRVGMAVTTGDREYIKENFYDFVASYNQSREVNTFLGDIIRHMTPERAYEHHYPQLQAVVNKVLTHTRDFESLFTMDKFLPLLDLFQKESIKVEVCKSIMDAFTHNNVQQEPTNDPVIINALMFICRVMHDSVNALTVDDEKRQIGNLISGFVKKVDYGRDFEQQLSFYVEARSAFPNLDSVHAQLVQSVNRLSVETRRIVKGHHTRKTAAFVRACAAYCYITIPSITSVQTRLELYLLSGEVALLNQCLGQVDACLKAALSLVPGLPRTIEVDGKQRSSEPYLISYLCHFLSTLLVVPDSPEQGVLYLTRGLLNVLQQYAWEPTSNARCVVYLHVLDMLSAAAQETYLYHIEKVDSNDILYGSDPKFISEINKMCSVLLEEILSHLKYLNTNEQFQKQASLAMDLFARVVIRGDLKEPSMTTLAINLWNLAHRHGHIDPKLSARTLEYLKKKSMQPGGNLYADLVKKLHMQTS
;
A
#
# COMPACT_ATOMS: atom_id res chain seq x y z
N MET A 1 16.50 50.36 57.96
CA MET A 1 16.16 49.25 58.89
C MET A 1 16.18 47.97 58.07
N SER A 2 17.34 47.39 57.76
CA SER A 2 18.06 46.37 58.55
C SER A 2 17.15 45.27 59.14
N THR A 3 17.53 44.01 58.89
CA THR A 3 16.91 42.71 59.27
C THR A 3 16.11 41.96 58.19
N SER A 4 16.71 41.67 57.03
CA SER A 4 16.32 40.45 56.29
C SER A 4 17.03 39.26 56.94
N LYS A 5 16.29 38.41 57.67
CA LYS A 5 16.79 37.10 58.08
C LYS A 5 17.38 36.38 56.87
N PRO A 6 18.52 35.69 56.99
CA PRO A 6 19.09 34.98 55.86
C PRO A 6 18.08 33.92 55.39
N LEU A 7 17.88 33.84 54.07
CA LEU A 7 17.08 32.81 53.37
C LEU A 7 17.59 31.36 53.60
N SER A 8 18.40 31.09 54.63
CA SER A 8 19.31 29.94 54.69
C SER A 8 18.90 28.83 55.66
N LEU A 9 17.63 28.72 56.06
CA LEU A 9 17.13 27.59 56.89
C LEU A 9 15.61 27.44 56.65
N CYS A 10 15.22 27.05 55.44
CA CYS A 10 13.83 26.74 55.13
C CYS A 10 13.74 25.25 54.79
N GLU A 11 13.17 24.45 55.69
CA GLU A 11 12.88 23.04 55.44
C GLU A 11 11.65 22.93 54.53
N TRP A 12 11.78 22.15 53.45
CA TRP A 12 10.69 21.89 52.52
C TRP A 12 9.76 20.83 53.07
N SER A 13 8.46 21.10 53.07
CA SER A 13 7.42 20.10 53.28
C SER A 13 6.54 19.97 52.04
N CYS A 14 6.41 18.76 51.50
CA CYS A 14 5.52 18.51 50.36
C CYS A 14 4.05 18.57 50.78
N GLN A 15 3.22 19.25 49.99
CA GLN A 15 1.78 19.20 50.11
C GLN A 15 1.25 17.87 49.58
N ILE A 16 0.61 17.08 50.45
CA ILE A 16 -0.08 15.85 50.07
C ILE A 16 -1.50 16.20 49.62
N TYR A 17 -1.83 15.86 48.39
CA TYR A 17 -3.13 16.05 47.78
C TYR A 17 -3.94 14.75 47.82
N ASP A 18 -5.15 14.83 48.35
CA ASP A 18 -6.15 13.77 48.22
C ASP A 18 -6.79 13.87 46.82
N TYR A 19 -6.17 13.24 45.83
CA TYR A 19 -6.68 13.20 44.46
C TYR A 19 -8.04 12.48 44.34
N PRO A 20 -8.30 11.33 44.99
CA PRO A 20 -9.60 10.67 44.97
C PRO A 20 -10.75 11.55 45.48
N ALA A 21 -10.60 12.19 46.63
CA ALA A 21 -11.64 13.06 47.18
C ALA A 21 -11.83 14.35 46.35
N ASN A 22 -10.77 14.86 45.71
CA ASN A 22 -10.86 16.01 44.81
C ASN A 22 -11.45 15.64 43.43
N ARG A 23 -11.28 14.41 42.94
CA ARG A 23 -11.86 13.91 41.69
C ARG A 23 -13.37 13.67 41.82
N GLN A 24 -13.83 13.14 42.95
CA GLN A 24 -15.27 13.04 43.25
C GLN A 24 -15.95 14.42 43.31
N LYS A 25 -15.27 15.44 43.86
CA LYS A 25 -15.79 16.82 43.92
C LYS A 25 -15.81 17.56 42.58
N ARG A 26 -15.16 17.02 41.54
CA ARG A 26 -15.09 17.60 40.18
C ARG A 26 -15.88 16.79 39.14
N GLN A 27 -16.67 15.80 39.55
CA GLN A 27 -17.64 15.18 38.65
C GLN A 27 -18.74 16.20 38.32
N LEU A 28 -18.88 16.51 37.03
CA LEU A 28 -20.08 17.16 36.52
C LEU A 28 -21.28 16.22 36.75
N SER A 29 -22.45 16.77 37.04
CA SER A 29 -23.69 15.99 37.14
C SER A 29 -23.91 15.24 35.84
N TRP A 30 -23.94 13.92 35.91
CA TRP A 30 -24.27 13.07 34.78
C TRP A 30 -25.78 13.13 34.56
N GLU A 31 -26.20 13.36 33.31
CA GLU A 31 -27.60 13.24 32.89
C GLU A 31 -27.71 12.02 31.97
N GLU A 32 -28.74 11.20 32.16
CA GLU A 32 -28.94 9.99 31.36
C GLU A 32 -29.39 10.37 29.95
N VAL A 33 -28.56 10.12 28.95
CA VAL A 33 -28.85 10.42 27.54
C VAL A 33 -29.22 9.14 26.81
N SER A 34 -30.43 9.08 26.29
CA SER A 34 -31.01 7.90 25.62
C SER A 34 -30.54 7.70 24.18
N ASP A 35 -29.87 8.68 23.56
CA ASP A 35 -29.28 8.56 22.22
C ASP A 35 -27.88 9.16 22.10
N HIS A 36 -26.92 8.32 21.75
CA HIS A 36 -25.52 8.70 21.60
C HIS A 36 -25.28 9.31 20.19
N PRO A 37 -24.60 10.46 20.06
CA PRO A 37 -24.41 11.19 18.79
C PRO A 37 -23.50 10.47 17.75
N LEU A 38 -23.10 9.23 18.02
CA LEU A 38 -22.31 8.37 17.12
C LEU A 38 -22.96 6.99 16.91
N LYS A 39 -24.29 6.87 17.09
CA LYS A 39 -25.00 5.66 16.65
C LYS A 39 -24.87 5.53 15.12
N PRO A 40 -24.34 4.42 14.60
CA PRO A 40 -24.31 4.17 13.15
C PRO A 40 -25.74 4.10 12.62
N LEU A 41 -26.04 4.88 11.57
CA LEU A 41 -27.29 4.79 10.82
C LEU A 41 -27.33 3.44 10.08
N VAL A 42 -27.96 2.44 10.68
CA VAL A 42 -28.29 1.18 9.99
C VAL A 42 -29.62 1.37 9.29
N VAL A 43 -29.59 1.63 7.98
CA VAL A 43 -30.78 1.58 7.12
C VAL A 43 -31.11 0.11 6.89
N THR A 44 -32.09 -0.41 7.64
CA THR A 44 -32.69 -1.73 7.37
C THR A 44 -33.93 -1.52 6.51
N VAL A 45 -33.90 -2.01 5.27
CA VAL A 45 -35.08 -2.12 4.42
C VAL A 45 -35.88 -3.31 4.94
N ILE A 46 -37.02 -3.03 5.57
CA ILE A 46 -37.98 -4.05 6.01
C ILE A 46 -39.04 -4.18 4.93
N GLU A 47 -38.96 -5.23 4.11
CA GLU A 47 -40.08 -5.69 3.30
C GLU A 47 -41.13 -6.33 4.22
N SER A 48 -42.32 -5.74 4.24
CA SER A 48 -43.49 -6.23 4.96
C SER A 48 -44.11 -7.41 4.21
N ARG A 49 -43.87 -8.64 4.69
CA ARG A 49 -44.74 -9.80 4.39
C ARG A 49 -45.37 -10.34 5.67
N VAL A 50 -46.69 -10.23 5.73
CA VAL A 50 -47.63 -10.82 6.69
C VAL A 50 -48.46 -11.80 5.83
N THR A 51 -48.66 -13.10 6.11
CA THR A 51 -48.91 -13.82 7.36
C THR A 51 -48.78 -15.35 7.15
N ARG A 52 -48.34 -16.07 8.21
CA ARG A 52 -48.75 -17.43 8.72
C ARG A 52 -48.57 -18.65 7.80
N ARG A 53 -48.11 -19.84 8.25
CA ARG A 53 -47.95 -20.44 9.60
C ARG A 53 -47.08 -21.72 9.45
N THR A 54 -46.14 -21.94 10.39
CA THR A 54 -45.79 -23.18 11.16
C THR A 54 -45.99 -24.56 10.51
N LEU A 55 -45.17 -25.61 10.62
CA LEU A 55 -44.14 -26.15 11.54
C LEU A 55 -43.18 -26.98 10.65
N GLY A 56 -41.91 -27.33 10.90
CA GLY A 56 -41.10 -27.57 12.09
C GLY A 56 -40.22 -28.80 11.78
N GLY A 57 -38.95 -28.83 12.22
CA GLY A 57 -38.16 -30.07 12.36
C GLY A 57 -36.91 -30.26 11.49
N SER A 58 -35.76 -29.85 12.05
CA SER A 58 -34.49 -30.58 12.25
C SER A 58 -33.72 -31.35 11.17
N THR A 59 -32.38 -31.16 11.27
CA THR A 59 -31.23 -32.10 11.16
C THR A 59 -30.61 -32.48 9.79
N THR A 60 -29.42 -31.92 9.55
CA THR A 60 -28.10 -32.53 9.25
C THR A 60 -27.94 -33.83 8.42
N SER A 61 -27.04 -33.72 7.44
CA SER A 61 -25.89 -34.60 7.09
C SER A 61 -26.05 -35.94 6.34
N SER A 62 -25.52 -35.92 5.11
CA SER A 62 -24.50 -36.81 4.49
C SER A 62 -24.70 -38.31 4.22
N THR A 63 -24.18 -38.68 3.03
CA THR A 63 -23.47 -39.92 2.60
C THR A 63 -24.23 -41.22 2.34
N GLY A 64 -23.86 -41.88 1.23
CA GLY A 64 -24.02 -43.33 1.06
C GLY A 64 -24.28 -43.81 -0.38
N SER A 65 -23.22 -44.01 -1.15
CA SER A 65 -23.19 -44.77 -2.41
C SER A 65 -23.38 -46.28 -2.21
N SER A 66 -23.96 -47.00 -3.17
CA SER A 66 -23.32 -48.15 -3.88
C SER A 66 -24.27 -48.99 -4.78
N THR A 67 -23.83 -49.20 -6.03
CA THR A 67 -23.91 -50.43 -6.89
C THR A 67 -25.27 -50.91 -7.47
N PRO A 68 -25.31 -51.79 -8.51
CA PRO A 68 -24.49 -51.91 -9.74
C PRO A 68 -25.31 -52.27 -11.03
N THR A 69 -24.59 -52.56 -12.12
CA THR A 69 -24.91 -52.95 -13.52
C THR A 69 -25.71 -54.25 -13.72
N PRO A 70 -26.23 -54.52 -14.95
CA PRO A 70 -25.54 -55.49 -15.86
C PRO A 70 -25.55 -55.20 -17.39
N THR A 71 -24.44 -55.67 -18.01
CA THR A 71 -24.13 -56.25 -19.36
C THR A 71 -25.15 -56.20 -20.52
N LEU A 72 -24.82 -55.74 -21.74
CA LEU A 72 -23.92 -56.25 -22.82
C LEU A 72 -24.48 -57.43 -23.63
N GLU A 73 -24.93 -57.18 -24.87
CA GLU A 73 -24.44 -57.81 -26.11
C GLU A 73 -25.23 -57.33 -27.34
N SER A 74 -24.51 -56.83 -28.35
CA SER A 74 -24.59 -57.32 -29.74
C SER A 74 -23.74 -56.43 -30.64
N LEU A 75 -22.46 -56.77 -30.72
CA LEU A 75 -21.45 -56.24 -31.64
C LEU A 75 -21.05 -57.42 -32.53
N ALA A 76 -21.62 -57.55 -33.74
CA ALA A 76 -21.04 -58.31 -34.85
C ALA A 76 -21.97 -58.31 -36.08
N ALA A 77 -21.69 -57.40 -37.01
CA ALA A 77 -22.06 -57.33 -38.45
C ALA A 77 -22.52 -55.90 -38.75
N ALA A 78 -21.82 -55.05 -39.51
CA ALA A 78 -20.88 -55.32 -40.56
C ALA A 78 -19.88 -54.15 -40.66
N LEU A 79 -18.60 -54.49 -40.48
CA LEU A 79 -17.50 -53.81 -41.16
C LEU A 79 -17.54 -54.25 -42.62
N GLU A 80 -17.85 -53.34 -43.55
CA GLU A 80 -17.25 -53.35 -44.88
C GLU A 80 -16.87 -51.92 -45.24
N GLY A 81 -15.58 -51.75 -45.54
CA GLY A 81 -14.88 -50.48 -45.48
C GLY A 81 -15.06 -49.57 -46.69
N THR A 82 -15.07 -48.27 -46.40
CA THR A 82 -14.34 -47.25 -47.15
C THR A 82 -14.15 -46.04 -46.23
N ASP A 83 -12.91 -45.56 -46.12
CA ASP A 83 -12.51 -44.46 -45.24
C ASP A 83 -13.17 -43.13 -45.68
N PRO A 84 -13.92 -42.43 -44.80
CA PRO A 84 -14.57 -41.15 -45.13
C PRO A 84 -13.61 -40.01 -45.48
N LEU A 85 -12.30 -40.15 -45.18
CA LEU A 85 -11.33 -39.09 -45.41
C LEU A 85 -10.97 -38.86 -46.89
N THR A 86 -11.24 -39.84 -47.75
CA THR A 86 -10.87 -39.75 -49.18
C THR A 86 -11.87 -38.90 -50.00
N HIS A 87 -13.03 -38.57 -49.43
CA HIS A 87 -14.04 -37.72 -50.07
C HIS A 87 -13.82 -36.21 -49.85
N PHE A 88 -13.06 -35.81 -48.83
CA PHE A 88 -12.87 -34.39 -48.48
C PHE A 88 -11.75 -33.70 -49.29
N ALA A 89 -10.76 -34.46 -49.78
CA ALA A 89 -9.64 -33.92 -50.55
C ALA A 89 -9.98 -33.56 -52.02
N ARG A 90 -11.24 -33.70 -52.45
CA ARG A 90 -11.67 -33.47 -53.84
C ARG A 90 -12.72 -32.37 -54.05
N GLN A 91 -13.02 -31.54 -53.04
CA GLN A 91 -13.91 -30.40 -53.24
C GLN A 91 -13.13 -29.11 -53.47
N GLU A 92 -13.40 -28.46 -54.61
CA GLU A 92 -13.04 -27.07 -54.87
C GLU A 92 -13.62 -26.15 -53.78
N MET A 93 -12.93 -25.03 -53.56
CA MET A 93 -13.18 -24.01 -52.54
C MET A 93 -14.68 -23.73 -52.31
N ASP A 94 -15.12 -23.80 -51.05
CA ASP A 94 -16.54 -23.62 -50.73
C ASP A 94 -17.02 -22.17 -51.07
N PRO A 95 -18.29 -21.98 -51.52
CA PRO A 95 -18.82 -20.68 -51.93
C PRO A 95 -18.76 -19.56 -50.85
N LEU A 96 -18.79 -19.94 -49.57
CA LEU A 96 -18.76 -19.10 -48.38
C LEU A 96 -17.34 -18.56 -48.12
N SER A 97 -16.33 -19.42 -48.23
CA SER A 97 -14.91 -19.03 -48.17
C SER A 97 -14.52 -18.10 -49.33
N LYS A 98 -15.20 -18.22 -50.48
CA LYS A 98 -15.07 -17.31 -51.63
C LYS A 98 -15.68 -15.92 -51.35
N MET A 99 -16.87 -15.86 -50.76
CA MET A 99 -17.54 -14.59 -50.41
C MET A 99 -16.81 -13.76 -49.34
N ALA A 100 -16.14 -14.43 -48.39
CA ALA A 100 -15.30 -13.79 -47.38
C ALA A 100 -13.93 -13.35 -47.95
N ALA A 101 -13.36 -14.10 -48.90
CA ALA A 101 -12.14 -13.70 -49.61
C ALA A 101 -12.33 -12.44 -50.47
N ASP A 102 -13.48 -12.29 -51.15
CA ASP A 102 -13.81 -11.13 -52.00
C ASP A 102 -13.86 -9.79 -51.25
N MET A 103 -13.97 -9.80 -49.90
CA MET A 103 -13.94 -8.59 -49.08
C MET A 103 -12.52 -7.98 -48.92
N TRP A 104 -11.47 -8.77 -49.20
CA TRP A 104 -10.10 -8.53 -48.75
C TRP A 104 -9.06 -8.42 -49.88
N GLU A 105 -9.47 -8.54 -51.15
CA GLU A 105 -8.58 -8.18 -52.27
C GLU A 105 -8.49 -6.65 -52.40
N PRO A 106 -7.27 -6.08 -52.46
CA PRO A 106 -7.11 -4.66 -52.75
C PRO A 106 -7.63 -4.34 -54.15
N VAL A 107 -8.32 -3.19 -54.28
CA VAL A 107 -8.75 -2.66 -55.59
C VAL A 107 -7.52 -2.43 -56.48
N PRO A 108 -7.46 -2.94 -57.73
CA PRO A 108 -6.36 -2.62 -58.63
C PRO A 108 -6.44 -1.13 -58.95
N THR A 109 -5.52 -0.35 -58.40
CA THR A 109 -5.35 1.04 -58.81
C THR A 109 -4.56 1.09 -60.11
N ASP A 110 -5.05 1.91 -61.02
CA ASP A 110 -4.55 2.07 -62.38
C ASP A 110 -3.02 2.27 -62.41
N GLN A 111 -2.36 1.58 -63.35
CA GLN A 111 -0.91 1.39 -63.39
C GLN A 111 -0.14 2.73 -63.43
N ARG A 112 0.36 3.18 -62.28
CA ARG A 112 1.52 4.09 -62.19
C ARG A 112 2.50 3.53 -61.16
N LYS A 113 3.58 2.92 -61.68
CA LYS A 113 4.68 2.33 -60.91
C LYS A 113 5.20 3.31 -59.84
N SER A 114 4.82 3.11 -58.58
CA SER A 114 5.44 3.70 -57.40
C SER A 114 6.11 2.60 -56.56
N LYS A 115 7.07 3.00 -55.73
CA LYS A 115 7.98 2.15 -54.95
C LYS A 115 7.31 1.22 -53.91
N ASP A 116 6.00 1.31 -53.70
CA ASP A 116 5.25 0.58 -52.67
C ASP A 116 4.81 -0.84 -53.06
N ALA A 117 4.93 -1.22 -54.35
CA ALA A 117 4.52 -2.54 -54.85
C ALA A 117 5.37 -3.73 -54.33
N LEU A 118 6.50 -3.48 -53.66
CA LEU A 118 7.40 -4.55 -53.19
C LEU A 118 6.92 -5.31 -51.94
N LEU A 119 5.89 -4.81 -51.24
CA LEU A 119 5.38 -5.44 -50.00
C LEU A 119 4.07 -6.20 -50.19
N ASP A 120 3.21 -5.83 -51.14
CA ASP A 120 1.95 -6.55 -51.40
C ASP A 120 2.19 -7.95 -51.99
N ASP A 121 3.30 -8.15 -52.71
CA ASP A 121 3.73 -9.46 -53.23
C ASP A 121 4.24 -10.42 -52.13
N VAL A 122 4.42 -9.96 -50.88
CA VAL A 122 5.01 -10.75 -49.77
C VAL A 122 3.95 -11.31 -48.81
N ILE A 123 2.70 -10.83 -48.86
CA ILE A 123 1.65 -11.19 -47.91
C ILE A 123 0.83 -12.38 -48.44
N GLU A 124 0.88 -13.50 -47.72
CA GLU A 124 0.10 -14.70 -48.05
C GLU A 124 -1.42 -14.40 -48.05
N PRO A 125 -2.19 -14.87 -49.06
CA PRO A 125 -3.64 -14.69 -49.09
C PRO A 125 -4.32 -15.23 -47.83
N TRP A 126 -5.25 -14.47 -47.27
CA TRP A 126 -5.93 -14.81 -46.01
C TRP A 126 -6.64 -16.18 -46.07
N ALA A 127 -7.21 -16.54 -47.22
CA ALA A 127 -7.87 -17.84 -47.42
C ALA A 127 -6.90 -19.02 -47.22
N THR A 128 -5.68 -18.92 -47.75
CA THR A 128 -4.62 -19.93 -47.58
C THR A 128 -4.20 -20.02 -46.12
N ARG A 129 -3.98 -18.86 -45.48
CA ARG A 129 -3.59 -18.77 -44.07
C ARG A 129 -4.64 -19.35 -43.13
N LYS A 130 -5.92 -19.05 -43.38
CA LYS A 130 -7.07 -19.59 -42.62
C LYS A 130 -7.10 -21.11 -42.70
N SER A 131 -6.98 -21.68 -43.90
CA SER A 131 -6.95 -23.14 -44.08
C SER A 131 -5.81 -23.79 -43.30
N ALA A 132 -4.62 -23.18 -43.33
CA ALA A 132 -3.47 -23.64 -42.54
C ALA A 132 -3.72 -23.58 -41.03
N ILE A 133 -4.39 -22.53 -40.53
CA ILE A 133 -4.75 -22.40 -39.10
C ILE A 133 -5.72 -23.51 -38.69
N LEU A 134 -6.80 -23.71 -39.45
CA LEU A 134 -7.82 -24.73 -39.15
C LEU A 134 -7.24 -26.16 -39.13
N ASN A 135 -6.29 -26.45 -40.01
CA ASN A 135 -5.61 -27.74 -40.07
C ASN A 135 -4.60 -27.92 -38.93
N LYS A 136 -3.91 -26.85 -38.50
CA LYS A 136 -2.85 -26.90 -37.50
C LYS A 136 -3.39 -26.89 -36.06
N PHE A 137 -4.42 -26.11 -35.79
CA PHE A 137 -4.91 -25.84 -34.44
C PHE A 137 -6.20 -26.63 -34.19
N THR A 138 -6.04 -27.92 -33.93
CA THR A 138 -7.14 -28.85 -33.61
C THR A 138 -7.14 -29.18 -32.12
N THR A 139 -8.24 -29.74 -31.60
CA THR A 139 -8.32 -30.18 -30.21
C THR A 139 -9.19 -31.42 -30.03
N SER A 140 -8.80 -32.26 -29.07
CA SER A 140 -9.62 -33.35 -28.53
C SER A 140 -10.29 -32.98 -27.19
N GLU A 141 -10.03 -31.78 -26.68
CA GLU A 141 -10.65 -31.28 -25.45
C GLU A 141 -12.12 -30.90 -25.69
N LYS A 142 -12.91 -31.01 -24.62
CA LYS A 142 -14.35 -30.72 -24.62
C LYS A 142 -14.60 -29.21 -24.66
N LEU A 143 -15.28 -28.75 -25.71
CA LEU A 143 -15.59 -27.34 -25.96
C LEU A 143 -16.97 -26.96 -25.41
N SER A 144 -17.21 -25.66 -25.23
CA SER A 144 -18.53 -25.16 -24.83
C SER A 144 -18.95 -23.96 -25.66
N ILE A 145 -20.27 -23.81 -25.83
CA ILE A 145 -20.90 -22.65 -26.49
C ILE A 145 -22.02 -22.15 -25.60
N VAL A 146 -21.99 -20.87 -25.27
CA VAL A 146 -23.07 -20.19 -24.54
C VAL A 146 -23.78 -19.24 -25.49
N THR A 147 -25.05 -19.51 -25.81
CA THR A 147 -25.81 -18.74 -26.80
C THR A 147 -27.31 -18.74 -26.49
N SER A 148 -27.95 -17.58 -26.68
CA SER A 148 -29.39 -17.38 -26.47
C SER A 148 -30.23 -17.56 -27.74
N PHE A 149 -29.65 -17.91 -28.90
CA PHE A 149 -30.35 -17.92 -30.20
C PHE A 149 -30.53 -19.29 -30.86
N LEU A 150 -29.97 -20.36 -30.29
CA LEU A 150 -30.13 -21.71 -30.86
C LEU A 150 -31.58 -22.19 -30.69
N SER A 151 -32.36 -22.07 -31.75
CA SER A 151 -33.69 -22.70 -31.88
C SER A 151 -33.52 -24.21 -32.00
N GLY A 152 -34.41 -24.97 -31.33
CA GLY A 152 -34.36 -26.43 -31.22
C GLY A 152 -34.43 -27.12 -32.59
N GLY A 153 -33.27 -27.46 -33.12
CA GLY A 153 -33.11 -28.29 -34.31
C GLY A 153 -32.85 -29.75 -33.97
N GLU A 154 -33.70 -30.39 -33.17
CA GLU A 154 -33.78 -31.85 -33.15
C GLU A 154 -35.11 -32.27 -33.78
N LYS A 155 -35.06 -32.75 -35.02
CA LYS A 155 -36.14 -33.55 -35.58
C LYS A 155 -36.16 -34.87 -34.80
N VAL A 156 -36.97 -34.94 -33.76
CA VAL A 156 -37.33 -36.20 -33.10
C VAL A 156 -38.01 -37.08 -34.14
N VAL A 157 -37.34 -38.16 -34.53
CA VAL A 157 -37.96 -39.27 -35.28
C VAL A 157 -39.01 -39.88 -34.37
N VAL A 158 -40.28 -39.58 -34.66
CA VAL A 158 -41.44 -40.09 -33.91
C VAL A 158 -41.52 -41.59 -34.08
N LYS A 159 -41.14 -42.36 -33.05
CA LYS A 159 -41.71 -43.69 -32.82
C LYS A 159 -42.94 -43.54 -31.93
N ALA A 160 -44.04 -44.07 -32.44
CA ALA A 160 -45.38 -43.92 -31.87
C ALA A 160 -45.50 -44.58 -30.49
N GLN A 161 -45.63 -43.77 -29.44
CA GLN A 161 -46.45 -43.98 -28.24
C GLN A 161 -46.30 -42.75 -27.33
N SER A 162 -47.27 -41.83 -27.35
CA SER A 162 -47.21 -40.59 -26.54
C SER A 162 -47.97 -40.77 -25.23
N SER A 163 -47.29 -40.61 -24.09
CA SER A 163 -47.92 -40.54 -22.77
C SER A 163 -48.42 -39.11 -22.49
N VAL A 164 -49.38 -38.96 -21.56
CA VAL A 164 -49.96 -37.66 -21.19
C VAL A 164 -48.89 -36.70 -20.61
N VAL A 165 -47.81 -37.25 -20.05
CA VAL A 165 -46.66 -36.49 -19.52
C VAL A 165 -45.85 -35.85 -20.63
N ASP A 166 -45.67 -36.51 -21.78
CA ASP A 166 -44.93 -35.97 -22.93
C ASP A 166 -45.69 -34.83 -23.61
N LYS A 167 -47.02 -34.87 -23.59
CA LYS A 167 -47.87 -33.76 -24.09
C LYS A 167 -47.84 -32.55 -23.17
N VAL A 168 -47.69 -32.75 -21.86
CA VAL A 168 -47.54 -31.66 -20.88
C VAL A 168 -46.14 -31.07 -20.97
N LYS A 169 -45.10 -31.90 -21.12
CA LYS A 169 -43.72 -31.44 -21.33
C LYS A 169 -43.56 -30.68 -22.64
N ASN A 170 -44.12 -31.16 -23.76
CA ASN A 170 -44.13 -30.42 -25.02
C ASN A 170 -44.94 -29.12 -24.96
N ARG A 171 -45.98 -29.03 -24.12
CA ARG A 171 -46.71 -27.77 -23.88
C ARG A 171 -45.96 -26.81 -22.97
N LEU A 172 -45.15 -27.32 -22.04
CA LEU A 172 -44.31 -26.52 -21.14
C LEU A 172 -43.07 -25.99 -21.86
N GLU A 173 -42.44 -26.79 -22.73
CA GLU A 173 -41.35 -26.37 -23.61
C GLU A 173 -41.84 -25.34 -24.66
N GLN A 174 -43.07 -25.47 -25.16
CA GLN A 174 -43.71 -24.44 -26.00
C GLN A 174 -44.09 -23.16 -25.25
N LEU A 175 -44.22 -23.20 -23.92
CA LEU A 175 -44.43 -22.01 -23.09
C LEU A 175 -43.09 -21.34 -22.73
N ASP A 176 -42.00 -22.10 -22.63
CA ASP A 176 -40.62 -21.58 -22.49
C ASP A 176 -40.10 -20.92 -23.78
N ASP A 177 -40.60 -21.36 -24.95
CA ASP A 177 -40.31 -20.71 -26.25
C ASP A 177 -40.93 -19.29 -26.38
N PHE A 178 -41.80 -18.87 -25.46
CA PHE A 178 -42.30 -17.48 -25.40
C PHE A 178 -41.36 -16.52 -24.65
N GLU A 179 -40.37 -17.02 -23.90
CA GLU A 179 -39.31 -16.18 -23.31
C GLU A 179 -38.07 -16.18 -24.21
N GLU A 180 -37.96 -15.15 -25.06
CA GLU A 180 -36.82 -14.84 -25.96
C GLU A 180 -35.50 -14.50 -25.20
N GLY A 181 -35.27 -15.09 -24.02
CA GLY A 181 -34.22 -14.73 -23.07
C GLY A 181 -33.55 -15.89 -22.32
N SER A 182 -33.90 -17.16 -22.54
CA SER A 182 -33.21 -18.28 -21.90
C SER A 182 -31.83 -18.53 -22.53
N VAL A 183 -30.76 -18.20 -21.80
CA VAL A 183 -29.38 -18.47 -22.20
C VAL A 183 -29.15 -19.99 -22.15
N ARG A 184 -28.95 -20.63 -23.31
CA ARG A 184 -28.62 -22.06 -23.38
C ARG A 184 -27.10 -22.25 -23.34
N GLN A 185 -26.64 -23.11 -22.44
CA GLN A 185 -25.23 -23.50 -22.34
C GLN A 185 -25.09 -24.93 -22.91
N MET A 186 -24.35 -25.06 -24.00
CA MET A 186 -23.92 -26.35 -24.53
C MET A 186 -22.51 -26.62 -24.03
N MET A 187 -22.36 -27.69 -23.25
CA MET A 187 -21.08 -28.16 -22.74
C MET A 187 -20.67 -29.43 -23.47
N ASP A 188 -19.40 -29.80 -23.37
CA ASP A 188 -18.85 -31.08 -23.83
C ASP A 188 -18.92 -31.34 -25.33
N LEU A 189 -18.84 -30.29 -26.15
CA LEU A 189 -18.83 -30.39 -27.61
C LEU A 189 -17.48 -30.90 -28.14
N THR A 190 -17.53 -31.78 -29.13
CA THR A 190 -16.37 -32.11 -29.95
C THR A 190 -16.01 -30.96 -30.89
N GLN A 191 -14.80 -30.97 -31.45
CA GLN A 191 -14.39 -29.97 -32.45
C GLN A 191 -15.35 -29.90 -33.65
N GLN A 192 -15.79 -31.05 -34.18
CA GLN A 192 -16.69 -31.10 -35.34
C GLN A 192 -18.07 -30.54 -35.01
N GLU A 193 -18.61 -30.87 -33.83
CA GLU A 193 -19.89 -30.32 -33.37
C GLU A 193 -19.78 -28.82 -33.13
N TYR A 194 -18.69 -28.34 -32.53
CA TYR A 194 -18.43 -26.92 -32.37
C TYR A 194 -18.43 -26.20 -33.72
N MET A 195 -17.68 -26.70 -34.70
CA MET A 195 -17.61 -26.12 -36.05
C MET A 195 -18.98 -26.11 -36.74
N HIS A 196 -19.74 -27.21 -36.62
CA HIS A 196 -21.09 -27.29 -37.18
C HIS A 196 -22.04 -26.25 -36.55
N ARG A 197 -21.91 -25.98 -35.25
CA ARG A 197 -22.72 -24.96 -34.56
C ARG A 197 -22.35 -23.54 -34.98
N ILE A 198 -21.07 -23.26 -35.19
CA ILE A 198 -20.64 -21.95 -35.72
C ILE A 198 -21.18 -21.75 -37.15
N GLU A 199 -21.15 -22.78 -37.98
CA GLU A 199 -21.74 -22.75 -39.33
C GLU A 199 -23.27 -22.54 -39.29
N GLN A 200 -23.97 -23.17 -38.35
CA GLN A 200 -25.39 -22.94 -38.13
C GLN A 200 -25.70 -21.47 -37.77
N LEU A 201 -24.91 -20.86 -36.87
CA LEU A 201 -25.05 -19.44 -36.53
C LEU A 201 -24.83 -18.53 -37.75
N ASN A 202 -23.90 -18.89 -38.64
CA ASN A 202 -23.67 -18.16 -39.88
C ASN A 202 -24.89 -18.25 -40.82
N GLN A 203 -25.44 -19.45 -41.00
CA GLN A 203 -26.65 -19.65 -41.81
C GLN A 203 -27.86 -18.89 -41.23
N GLU A 204 -28.03 -18.91 -39.92
CA GLU A 204 -29.08 -18.14 -39.23
C GLU A 204 -28.90 -16.63 -39.41
N LEU A 205 -27.66 -16.13 -39.41
CA LEU A 205 -27.35 -14.72 -39.67
C LEU A 205 -27.77 -14.32 -41.08
N VAL A 206 -27.38 -15.09 -42.10
CA VAL A 206 -27.71 -14.83 -43.50
C VAL A 206 -29.21 -14.95 -43.73
N GLN A 207 -29.88 -15.94 -43.14
CA GLN A 207 -31.33 -16.09 -43.21
C GLN A 207 -32.04 -14.91 -42.56
N ALA A 208 -31.66 -14.51 -41.35
CA ALA A 208 -32.23 -13.33 -40.69
C ALA A 208 -32.03 -12.07 -41.54
N TRP A 209 -30.89 -11.94 -42.22
CA TRP A 209 -30.64 -10.86 -43.15
C TRP A 209 -31.57 -10.90 -44.38
N ASN A 210 -31.77 -12.07 -44.98
CA ASN A 210 -32.65 -12.18 -46.16
C ASN A 210 -34.14 -11.94 -45.84
N HIS A 211 -34.55 -12.17 -44.59
CA HIS A 211 -35.90 -11.88 -44.10
C HIS A 211 -36.06 -10.47 -43.48
N ASP A 212 -35.14 -9.54 -43.77
CA ASP A 212 -35.15 -8.17 -43.24
C ASP A 212 -35.09 -8.04 -41.70
N GLN A 213 -34.75 -9.11 -40.98
CA GLN A 213 -34.63 -9.13 -39.51
C GLN A 213 -33.26 -8.56 -39.06
N ARG A 214 -33.00 -7.27 -39.36
CA ARG A 214 -31.70 -6.60 -39.12
C ARG A 214 -31.27 -6.61 -37.65
N VAL A 215 -32.21 -6.47 -36.72
CA VAL A 215 -31.94 -6.50 -35.27
C VAL A 215 -31.50 -7.90 -34.85
N LYS A 216 -32.11 -8.95 -35.41
CA LYS A 216 -31.72 -10.34 -35.15
C LYS A 216 -30.32 -10.63 -35.70
N ALA A 217 -30.02 -10.19 -36.93
CA ALA A 217 -28.68 -10.33 -37.50
C ALA A 217 -27.59 -9.63 -36.65
N LEU A 218 -27.86 -8.42 -36.16
CA LEU A 218 -26.94 -7.71 -35.25
C LEU A 218 -26.77 -8.46 -33.92
N LYS A 219 -27.85 -8.99 -33.35
CA LYS A 219 -27.79 -9.81 -32.12
C LYS A 219 -26.94 -11.07 -32.32
N ILE A 220 -27.04 -11.74 -33.46
CA ILE A 220 -26.21 -12.92 -33.78
C ILE A 220 -24.73 -12.52 -33.90
N ALA A 221 -24.40 -11.42 -34.58
CA ALA A 221 -23.02 -10.92 -34.68
C ALA A 221 -22.42 -10.60 -33.30
N ILE A 222 -23.20 -9.94 -32.41
CA ILE A 222 -22.79 -9.66 -31.03
C ILE A 222 -22.48 -10.96 -30.28
N GLN A 223 -23.32 -11.99 -30.42
CA GLN A 223 -23.12 -13.28 -29.74
C GLN A 223 -21.90 -14.02 -30.28
N CYS A 224 -21.66 -14.00 -31.60
CA CYS A 224 -20.45 -14.57 -32.18
C CYS A 224 -19.20 -13.93 -31.58
N SER A 225 -19.15 -12.60 -31.48
CA SER A 225 -18.03 -11.89 -30.84
C SER A 225 -17.87 -12.22 -29.35
N LYS A 226 -18.95 -12.52 -28.61
CA LYS A 226 -18.87 -12.95 -27.20
C LYS A 226 -18.17 -14.29 -27.05
N LEU A 227 -18.29 -15.19 -28.02
CA LEU A 227 -17.61 -16.48 -27.96
C LEU A 227 -16.09 -16.30 -27.87
N LEU A 228 -15.52 -15.22 -28.43
CA LEU A 228 -14.08 -14.92 -28.34
C LEU A 228 -13.61 -14.55 -26.93
N VAL A 229 -14.50 -14.27 -25.98
CA VAL A 229 -14.13 -14.01 -24.58
C VAL A 229 -13.70 -15.29 -23.87
N ASP A 230 -14.18 -16.45 -24.33
CA ASP A 230 -13.85 -17.75 -23.72
C ASP A 230 -12.51 -18.29 -24.23
N THR A 231 -11.55 -18.38 -23.31
CA THR A 231 -10.17 -18.85 -23.52
C THR A 231 -9.91 -20.24 -22.93
N SER A 232 -10.97 -21.01 -22.59
CA SER A 232 -10.87 -22.32 -21.94
C SER A 232 -9.94 -23.32 -22.63
N VAL A 233 -9.94 -23.37 -23.96
CA VAL A 233 -9.06 -24.25 -24.75
C VAL A 233 -8.11 -23.42 -25.63
N ILE A 234 -6.97 -23.03 -25.05
CA ILE A 234 -5.98 -22.13 -25.67
C ILE A 234 -5.47 -22.67 -27.02
N GLN A 235 -5.25 -23.99 -27.13
CA GLN A 235 -4.74 -24.61 -28.37
C GLN A 235 -5.69 -24.48 -29.56
N PHE A 236 -7.00 -24.46 -29.30
CA PHE A 236 -8.06 -24.35 -30.31
C PHE A 236 -8.49 -22.90 -30.58
N TYR A 237 -8.11 -21.97 -29.69
CA TYR A 237 -8.45 -20.55 -29.81
C TYR A 237 -8.15 -19.95 -31.21
N PRO A 238 -7.03 -20.26 -31.89
CA PRO A 238 -6.77 -19.74 -33.24
C PRO A 238 -7.83 -20.17 -34.26
N SER A 239 -8.27 -21.43 -34.21
CA SER A 239 -9.32 -21.98 -35.09
C SER A 239 -10.68 -21.39 -34.76
N LYS A 240 -11.01 -21.27 -33.48
CA LYS A 240 -12.21 -20.58 -32.99
C LYS A 240 -12.25 -19.13 -33.48
N PHE A 241 -11.12 -18.42 -33.38
CA PHE A 241 -10.99 -17.04 -33.81
C PHE A 241 -11.31 -16.87 -35.30
N VAL A 242 -10.64 -17.62 -36.19
CA VAL A 242 -10.85 -17.44 -37.63
C VAL A 242 -12.30 -17.73 -38.06
N LEU A 243 -12.94 -18.76 -37.47
CA LEU A 243 -14.33 -19.11 -37.77
C LEU A 243 -15.31 -18.00 -37.37
N ILE A 244 -15.12 -17.42 -36.17
CA ILE A 244 -16.00 -16.35 -35.69
C ILE A 244 -15.77 -15.06 -36.48
N THR A 245 -14.52 -14.71 -36.77
CA THR A 245 -14.21 -13.49 -37.52
C THR A 245 -14.75 -13.51 -38.93
N ASP A 246 -14.89 -14.69 -39.56
CA ASP A 246 -15.52 -14.81 -40.86
C ASP A 246 -17.01 -14.46 -40.83
N ILE A 247 -17.74 -14.89 -39.79
CA ILE A 247 -19.15 -14.51 -39.60
C ILE A 247 -19.28 -12.99 -39.44
N LEU A 248 -18.35 -12.38 -38.70
CA LEU A 248 -18.32 -10.93 -38.53
C LEU A 248 -18.00 -10.20 -39.84
N ASP A 249 -17.08 -10.72 -40.65
CA ASP A 249 -16.74 -10.16 -41.96
C ASP A 249 -17.94 -10.25 -42.92
N ILE A 250 -18.68 -11.37 -42.92
CA ILE A 250 -19.94 -11.53 -43.67
C ILE A 250 -20.98 -10.50 -43.21
N PHE A 251 -21.17 -10.34 -41.89
CA PHE A 251 -22.07 -9.33 -41.35
C PHE A 251 -21.67 -7.91 -41.80
N GLY A 252 -20.38 -7.58 -41.74
CA GLY A 252 -19.83 -6.32 -42.22
C GLY A 252 -20.13 -6.06 -43.70
N LYS A 253 -19.93 -7.06 -44.55
CA LYS A 253 -20.25 -7.02 -45.99
C LYS A 253 -21.73 -6.75 -46.23
N LEU A 254 -22.60 -7.50 -45.56
CA LEU A 254 -24.05 -7.35 -45.68
C LEU A 254 -24.52 -5.94 -45.31
N VAL A 255 -23.97 -5.36 -44.23
CA VAL A 255 -24.25 -3.97 -43.82
C VAL A 255 -23.74 -2.98 -44.88
N TYR A 256 -22.53 -3.16 -45.39
CA TYR A 256 -21.92 -2.31 -46.40
C TYR A 256 -22.73 -2.31 -47.71
N ASP A 257 -23.08 -3.50 -48.22
CA ASP A 257 -23.84 -3.67 -49.46
C ASP A 257 -25.21 -3.01 -49.36
N ARG A 258 -25.89 -3.16 -48.21
CA ARG A 258 -27.17 -2.49 -47.96
C ARG A 258 -27.04 -0.97 -47.95
N LEU A 259 -25.97 -0.42 -47.36
CA LEU A 259 -25.71 1.01 -47.40
C LEU A 259 -25.46 1.49 -48.83
N ARG A 260 -24.74 0.69 -49.64
CA ARG A 260 -24.50 0.97 -51.06
C ARG A 260 -25.80 1.01 -51.86
N THR A 261 -26.69 0.02 -51.69
CA THR A 261 -28.02 0.02 -52.34
C THR A 261 -28.87 1.22 -51.90
N LYS A 262 -28.85 1.58 -50.61
CA LYS A 262 -29.59 2.74 -50.11
C LYS A 262 -29.04 4.08 -50.56
N ALA A 263 -27.79 4.10 -51.01
CA ALA A 263 -27.10 5.30 -51.44
C ALA A 263 -27.16 5.50 -52.97
N GLU A 264 -28.00 4.75 -53.68
CA GLU A 264 -28.41 5.06 -55.05
C GLU A 264 -28.94 6.50 -55.14
N TYR A 265 -28.45 7.26 -56.11
CA TYR A 265 -28.79 8.66 -56.28
C TYR A 265 -29.29 8.94 -57.70
N TYR A 266 -30.07 10.02 -57.86
CA TYR A 266 -30.56 10.48 -59.15
C TYR A 266 -29.62 11.54 -59.70
N ILE A 267 -29.13 11.33 -60.93
CA ILE A 267 -28.40 12.36 -61.66
C ILE A 267 -29.39 13.48 -62.04
N PRO A 268 -29.07 14.77 -61.85
CA PRO A 268 -29.95 15.87 -62.24
C PRO A 268 -30.39 15.75 -63.71
N GLY A 269 -31.69 15.55 -63.95
CA GLY A 269 -32.27 15.36 -65.28
C GLY A 269 -32.53 13.92 -65.72
N SER A 270 -32.12 12.90 -64.95
CA SER A 270 -32.44 11.49 -65.22
C SER A 270 -33.48 10.94 -64.25
N LYS A 271 -34.42 10.12 -64.75
CA LYS A 271 -35.42 9.38 -63.95
C LYS A 271 -34.95 7.99 -63.51
N THR A 272 -33.74 7.58 -63.89
CA THR A 272 -33.18 6.26 -63.52
C THR A 272 -32.23 6.40 -62.32
N PRO A 273 -32.38 5.58 -61.26
CA PRO A 273 -31.43 5.54 -60.16
C PRO A 273 -30.08 4.98 -60.65
N THR A 274 -28.98 5.64 -60.25
CA THR A 274 -27.61 5.21 -60.58
C THR A 274 -26.90 4.76 -59.30
N SER A 275 -26.26 3.59 -59.35
CA SER A 275 -25.49 3.04 -58.23
C SER A 275 -24.16 3.80 -58.01
N LEU A 276 -23.67 3.81 -56.77
CA LEU A 276 -22.40 4.46 -56.43
C LEU A 276 -21.19 3.79 -57.13
N PRO A 277 -20.26 4.59 -57.69
CA PRO A 277 -18.95 4.13 -58.15
C PRO A 277 -18.15 3.43 -57.04
N GLU A 278 -17.19 2.57 -57.38
CA GLU A 278 -16.35 1.86 -56.40
C GLU A 278 -15.44 2.81 -55.59
N SER A 279 -15.04 3.94 -56.19
CA SER A 279 -14.26 5.01 -55.55
C SER A 279 -15.11 6.26 -55.29
N PHE A 280 -16.23 6.10 -54.57
CA PHE A 280 -17.11 7.23 -54.25
C PHE A 280 -16.54 8.11 -53.13
N THR A 281 -16.91 9.39 -53.12
CA THR A 281 -16.64 10.29 -51.99
C THR A 281 -17.88 10.45 -51.11
N PRO A 282 -17.72 10.76 -49.81
CA PRO A 282 -18.84 10.99 -48.90
C PRO A 282 -19.83 12.06 -49.38
N ASP A 283 -19.39 13.03 -50.18
CA ASP A 283 -20.25 14.07 -50.74
C ASP A 283 -21.26 13.53 -51.77
N MET A 284 -20.95 12.39 -52.39
CA MET A 284 -21.83 11.70 -53.36
C MET A 284 -22.91 10.84 -52.67
N VAL A 285 -22.83 10.67 -51.35
CA VAL A 285 -23.73 9.80 -50.58
C VAL A 285 -24.95 10.60 -50.11
N PRO A 286 -26.19 10.18 -50.43
CA PRO A 286 -27.41 10.83 -49.95
C PRO A 286 -27.49 10.89 -48.41
N GLU A 287 -28.08 11.95 -47.87
CA GLU A 287 -28.14 12.16 -46.41
C GLU A 287 -28.94 11.04 -45.70
N SER A 288 -29.95 10.46 -46.35
CA SER A 288 -30.71 9.31 -45.83
C SER A 288 -29.86 8.04 -45.65
N ALA A 289 -28.87 7.84 -46.53
CA ALA A 289 -27.91 6.73 -46.42
C ALA A 289 -26.85 7.04 -45.36
N LYS A 290 -26.39 8.30 -45.25
CA LYS A 290 -25.50 8.75 -44.16
C LYS A 290 -26.15 8.57 -42.79
N GLU A 291 -27.41 8.97 -42.65
CA GLU A 291 -28.19 8.77 -41.41
C GLU A 291 -28.35 7.28 -41.08
N THR A 292 -28.64 6.45 -42.08
CA THR A 292 -28.68 4.98 -41.89
C THR A 292 -27.33 4.43 -41.43
N CYS A 293 -26.22 4.94 -41.97
CA CYS A 293 -24.87 4.57 -41.56
C CYS A 293 -24.55 5.01 -40.12
N ARG A 294 -24.83 6.28 -39.76
CA ARG A 294 -24.69 6.77 -38.36
C ARG A 294 -25.51 5.94 -37.37
N ASN A 295 -26.73 5.56 -37.74
CA ASN A 295 -27.58 4.70 -36.92
C ASN A 295 -26.97 3.33 -36.63
N TRP A 296 -26.22 2.74 -37.57
CA TRP A 296 -25.47 1.51 -37.30
C TRP A 296 -24.37 1.73 -36.28
N PHE A 297 -23.56 2.78 -36.45
CA PHE A 297 -22.50 3.12 -35.50
C PHE A 297 -23.05 3.44 -34.10
N TYR A 298 -24.17 4.18 -33.99
CA TYR A 298 -24.82 4.44 -32.70
C TYR A 298 -25.36 3.18 -32.02
N LYS A 299 -25.92 2.25 -32.79
CA LYS A 299 -26.38 0.95 -32.26
C LYS A 299 -25.22 0.06 -31.80
N ILE A 300 -24.06 0.16 -32.43
CA ILE A 300 -22.86 -0.57 -32.01
C ILE A 300 -22.23 0.10 -30.78
N ALA A 301 -22.14 1.42 -30.77
CA ALA A 301 -21.62 2.19 -29.63
C ALA A 301 -22.43 1.95 -28.35
N SER A 302 -23.73 1.66 -28.44
CA SER A 302 -24.60 1.34 -27.31
C SER A 302 -24.46 -0.09 -26.75
N ILE A 303 -23.64 -0.95 -27.38
CA ILE A 303 -23.30 -2.27 -26.83
C ILE A 303 -22.48 -2.07 -25.54
N ARG A 304 -22.97 -2.63 -24.43
CA ARG A 304 -22.38 -2.46 -23.10
C ARG A 304 -21.05 -3.21 -22.93
N GLU A 305 -20.94 -4.41 -23.50
CA GLU A 305 -19.76 -5.26 -23.37
C GLU A 305 -18.65 -4.81 -24.32
N LEU A 306 -17.42 -4.69 -23.80
CA LEU A 306 -16.29 -4.14 -24.55
C LEU A 306 -15.91 -4.99 -25.77
N VAL A 307 -15.71 -6.30 -25.57
CA VAL A 307 -15.23 -7.20 -26.63
C VAL A 307 -16.22 -7.27 -27.80
N PRO A 308 -17.53 -7.55 -27.61
CA PRO A 308 -18.47 -7.57 -28.71
C PRO A 308 -18.60 -6.23 -29.44
N ARG A 309 -18.57 -5.12 -28.69
CA ARG A 309 -18.61 -3.78 -29.28
C ARG A 309 -17.43 -3.57 -30.22
N LEU A 310 -16.21 -3.85 -29.77
CA LEU A 310 -15.00 -3.67 -30.56
C LEU A 310 -15.02 -4.51 -31.84
N TYR A 311 -15.31 -5.81 -31.72
CA TYR A 311 -15.30 -6.71 -32.88
C TYR A 311 -16.36 -6.35 -33.92
N VAL A 312 -17.58 -5.99 -33.50
CA VAL A 312 -18.64 -5.59 -34.43
C VAL A 312 -18.34 -4.23 -35.06
N GLU A 313 -17.74 -3.29 -34.30
CA GLU A 313 -17.30 -1.99 -34.82
C GLU A 313 -16.18 -2.13 -35.85
N MET A 314 -15.20 -2.99 -35.57
CA MET A 314 -14.14 -3.35 -36.52
C MET A 314 -14.73 -3.98 -37.79
N ALA A 315 -15.68 -4.91 -37.67
CA ALA A 315 -16.28 -5.59 -38.81
C ALA A 315 -16.99 -4.65 -39.80
N ILE A 316 -17.65 -3.60 -39.30
CA ILE A 316 -18.34 -2.62 -40.15
C ILE A 316 -17.46 -1.41 -40.51
N LEU A 317 -16.18 -1.40 -40.14
CA LEU A 317 -15.32 -0.22 -40.24
C LEU A 317 -15.26 0.36 -41.67
N LYS A 318 -15.29 -0.49 -42.70
CA LYS A 318 -15.37 -0.08 -44.11
C LYS A 318 -16.56 0.84 -44.40
N SER A 319 -17.68 0.67 -43.69
CA SER A 319 -18.88 1.51 -43.82
C SER A 319 -18.67 2.95 -43.35
N TYR A 320 -17.56 3.25 -42.65
CA TYR A 320 -17.19 4.63 -42.32
C TYR A 320 -16.90 5.47 -43.57
N SER A 321 -16.60 4.83 -44.72
CA SER A 321 -16.38 5.50 -46.01
C SER A 321 -17.62 6.26 -46.52
N PHE A 322 -18.82 5.90 -46.06
CA PHE A 322 -20.06 6.63 -46.38
C PHE A 322 -20.18 7.96 -45.63
N LEU A 323 -19.41 8.15 -44.56
CA LEU A 323 -19.47 9.33 -43.70
C LEU A 323 -18.28 10.27 -43.93
N THR A 324 -17.06 9.73 -44.04
CA THR A 324 -15.83 10.51 -44.19
C THR A 324 -14.77 9.77 -45.02
N SER A 325 -13.84 10.50 -45.63
CA SER A 325 -12.69 9.92 -46.35
C SER A 325 -11.37 10.02 -45.59
N SER A 326 -11.29 10.85 -44.54
CA SER A 326 -10.03 11.27 -43.91
C SER A 326 -9.83 10.77 -42.47
N GLU A 327 -10.78 10.07 -41.86
CA GLU A 327 -10.75 9.77 -40.42
C GLU A 327 -10.43 8.30 -40.07
N PHE A 328 -10.13 7.44 -41.04
CA PHE A 328 -9.83 6.02 -40.77
C PHE A 328 -8.65 5.84 -39.81
N SER A 329 -7.59 6.63 -39.97
CA SER A 329 -6.42 6.60 -39.08
C SER A 329 -6.80 6.87 -37.62
N GLN A 330 -7.61 7.91 -37.38
CA GLN A 330 -8.07 8.26 -36.03
C GLN A 330 -8.97 7.17 -35.44
N ALA A 331 -9.84 6.57 -36.25
CA ALA A 331 -10.68 5.46 -35.83
C ALA A 331 -9.85 4.22 -35.46
N LEU A 332 -8.85 3.86 -36.26
CA LEU A 332 -7.94 2.74 -36.01
C LEU A 332 -7.09 2.95 -34.75
N LEU A 333 -6.54 4.16 -34.55
CA LEU A 333 -5.80 4.49 -33.33
C LEU A 333 -6.70 4.49 -32.09
N ARG A 334 -7.95 4.98 -32.21
CA ARG A 334 -8.94 4.87 -31.12
C ARG A 334 -9.22 3.42 -30.77
N LEU A 335 -9.50 2.58 -31.77
CA LEU A 335 -9.76 1.15 -31.55
C LEU A 335 -8.55 0.45 -30.91
N THR A 336 -7.33 0.77 -31.36
CA THR A 336 -6.08 0.26 -30.75
C THR A 336 -6.01 0.58 -29.26
N ARG A 337 -6.28 1.84 -28.88
CA ARG A 337 -6.31 2.26 -27.47
C ARG A 337 -7.43 1.61 -26.68
N MET A 338 -8.58 1.34 -27.30
CA MET A 338 -9.69 0.65 -26.63
C MET A 338 -9.41 -0.84 -26.40
N ILE A 339 -8.62 -1.50 -27.26
CA ILE A 339 -8.20 -2.90 -27.07
C ILE A 339 -7.38 -3.07 -25.78
N ARG A 340 -6.62 -2.04 -25.35
CA ARG A 340 -5.91 -2.03 -24.05
C ARG A 340 -6.82 -2.25 -22.83
N GLY A 341 -8.13 -2.05 -22.97
CA GLY A 341 -9.11 -2.34 -21.93
C GLY A 341 -9.48 -3.82 -21.79
N ILE A 342 -8.97 -4.71 -22.67
CA ILE A 342 -9.17 -6.16 -22.58
C ILE A 342 -8.14 -6.73 -21.59
N GLY A 343 -8.62 -7.32 -20.49
CA GLY A 343 -7.75 -7.84 -19.43
C GLY A 343 -7.08 -9.18 -19.72
N ASP A 344 -7.65 -9.98 -20.63
CA ASP A 344 -7.07 -11.26 -21.05
C ASP A 344 -6.05 -11.04 -22.19
N PRO A 345 -4.76 -11.37 -22.00
CA PRO A 345 -3.73 -11.13 -23.03
C PRO A 345 -3.98 -11.89 -24.33
N LEU A 346 -4.52 -13.11 -24.28
CA LEU A 346 -4.80 -13.90 -25.48
C LEU A 346 -5.91 -13.22 -26.30
N VAL A 347 -7.00 -12.80 -25.65
CA VAL A 347 -8.11 -12.11 -26.32
C VAL A 347 -7.64 -10.77 -26.90
N ALA A 348 -6.84 -10.01 -26.15
CA ALA A 348 -6.29 -8.72 -26.58
C ALA A 348 -5.41 -8.85 -27.83
N VAL A 349 -4.48 -9.81 -27.84
CA VAL A 349 -3.58 -10.06 -28.97
C VAL A 349 -4.36 -10.39 -30.24
N TYR A 350 -5.35 -11.27 -30.16
CA TYR A 350 -6.17 -11.62 -31.32
C TYR A 350 -7.08 -10.47 -31.78
N ALA A 351 -7.53 -9.60 -30.87
CA ALA A 351 -8.24 -8.38 -31.24
C ALA A 351 -7.32 -7.40 -31.98
N HIS A 352 -6.06 -7.22 -31.54
CA HIS A 352 -5.06 -6.44 -32.25
C HIS A 352 -4.79 -7.05 -33.66
N CYS A 353 -4.70 -8.37 -33.78
CA CYS A 353 -4.56 -9.05 -35.07
C CYS A 353 -5.75 -8.77 -36.00
N TYR A 354 -6.99 -8.87 -35.51
CA TYR A 354 -8.19 -8.57 -36.30
C TYR A 354 -8.21 -7.11 -36.76
N LEU A 355 -7.89 -6.16 -35.87
CA LEU A 355 -7.81 -4.73 -36.18
C LEU A 355 -6.75 -4.44 -37.26
N CYS A 356 -5.56 -5.04 -37.15
CA CYS A 356 -4.51 -4.91 -38.15
C CYS A 356 -4.97 -5.42 -39.52
N ARG A 357 -5.61 -6.59 -39.54
CA ARG A 357 -6.20 -7.18 -40.76
C ARG A 357 -7.21 -6.19 -41.38
N VAL A 358 -8.22 -5.76 -40.62
CA VAL A 358 -9.29 -4.90 -41.13
C VAL A 358 -8.74 -3.54 -41.56
N GLY A 359 -7.79 -2.97 -40.79
CA GLY A 359 -7.13 -1.72 -41.09
C GLY A 359 -6.41 -1.73 -42.44
N MET A 360 -5.70 -2.81 -42.76
CA MET A 360 -5.03 -2.97 -44.05
C MET A 360 -6.00 -2.94 -45.23
N ALA A 361 -7.23 -3.43 -45.06
CA ALA A 361 -8.25 -3.42 -46.11
C ALA A 361 -8.89 -2.03 -46.34
N VAL A 362 -8.74 -1.08 -45.40
CA VAL A 362 -9.38 0.25 -45.46
C VAL A 362 -8.40 1.41 -45.62
N THR A 363 -7.10 1.22 -45.34
CA THR A 363 -6.06 2.26 -45.47
C THR A 363 -4.89 1.80 -46.34
N THR A 364 -4.46 2.61 -47.30
CA THR A 364 -3.34 2.28 -48.21
C THR A 364 -2.00 2.94 -47.84
N GLY A 365 -1.96 3.88 -46.90
CA GLY A 365 -0.74 4.68 -46.61
C GLY A 365 -0.38 4.89 -45.14
N ASP A 366 -1.34 4.96 -44.22
CA ASP A 366 -1.06 5.18 -42.79
C ASP A 366 -0.86 3.84 -42.08
N ARG A 367 0.32 3.62 -41.51
CA ARG A 367 0.70 2.38 -40.80
C ARG A 367 1.01 2.62 -39.31
N GLU A 368 0.72 3.80 -38.78
CA GLU A 368 1.03 4.14 -37.38
C GLU A 368 0.27 3.22 -36.40
N TYR A 369 -0.99 2.90 -36.70
CA TYR A 369 -1.77 1.99 -35.88
C TYR A 369 -1.13 0.58 -35.81
N ILE A 370 -0.55 0.06 -36.89
CA ILE A 370 0.11 -1.27 -36.89
C ILE A 370 1.27 -1.28 -35.88
N LYS A 371 2.06 -0.20 -35.85
CA LYS A 371 3.17 -0.04 -34.91
C LYS A 371 2.70 -0.02 -33.46
N GLU A 372 1.63 0.72 -33.16
CA GLU A 372 1.02 0.76 -31.82
C GLU A 372 0.47 -0.61 -31.39
N ASN A 373 -0.24 -1.31 -32.29
CA ASN A 373 -0.73 -2.67 -32.03
C ASN A 373 0.41 -3.66 -31.76
N PHE A 374 1.55 -3.53 -32.45
CA PHE A 374 2.73 -4.36 -32.20
C PHE A 374 3.36 -4.08 -30.83
N TYR A 375 3.47 -2.81 -30.42
CA TYR A 375 3.97 -2.48 -29.09
C TYR A 375 3.06 -2.97 -27.97
N ASP A 376 1.74 -2.84 -28.14
CA ASP A 376 0.76 -3.37 -27.19
C ASP A 376 0.85 -4.91 -27.10
N PHE A 377 1.07 -5.61 -28.23
CA PHE A 377 1.35 -7.04 -28.26
C PHE A 377 2.60 -7.40 -27.45
N VAL A 378 3.73 -6.73 -27.68
CA VAL A 378 4.99 -6.98 -26.96
C VAL A 378 4.84 -6.71 -25.46
N ALA A 379 4.07 -5.68 -25.09
CA ALA A 379 3.80 -5.33 -23.69
C ALA A 379 2.85 -6.30 -22.97
N SER A 380 2.12 -7.14 -23.71
CA SER A 380 1.14 -8.08 -23.14
C SER A 380 1.75 -9.35 -22.54
N TYR A 381 3.04 -9.63 -22.79
CA TYR A 381 3.74 -10.82 -22.29
C TYR A 381 4.69 -10.48 -21.14
N ASN A 382 4.83 -11.39 -20.16
CA ASN A 382 5.80 -11.27 -19.09
C ASN A 382 7.22 -11.48 -19.63
N GLN A 383 8.02 -10.42 -19.66
CA GLN A 383 9.34 -10.41 -20.32
C GLN A 383 10.49 -10.89 -19.42
N SER A 384 10.24 -11.37 -18.19
CA SER A 384 11.32 -11.72 -17.25
C SER A 384 12.32 -12.74 -17.82
N ARG A 385 11.83 -13.73 -18.59
CA ARG A 385 12.68 -14.75 -19.22
C ARG A 385 13.56 -14.15 -20.33
N GLU A 386 12.96 -13.30 -21.14
CA GLU A 386 13.60 -12.63 -22.28
C GLU A 386 14.64 -11.63 -21.79
N VAL A 387 14.32 -10.87 -20.73
CA VAL A 387 15.29 -10.00 -20.04
C VAL A 387 16.45 -10.83 -19.52
N ASN A 388 16.20 -11.93 -18.80
CA ASN A 388 17.25 -12.80 -18.27
C ASN A 388 18.16 -13.38 -19.38
N THR A 389 17.56 -13.76 -20.52
CA THR A 389 18.31 -14.23 -21.70
C THR A 389 19.18 -13.12 -22.28
N PHE A 390 18.63 -11.91 -22.41
CA PHE A 390 19.35 -10.74 -22.89
C PHE A 390 20.50 -10.33 -21.97
N LEU A 391 20.31 -10.39 -20.65
CA LEU A 391 21.38 -10.18 -19.68
C LEU A 391 22.49 -11.23 -19.84
N GLY A 392 22.13 -12.50 -20.08
CA GLY A 392 23.08 -13.56 -20.40
C GLY A 392 23.92 -13.27 -21.65
N ASP A 393 23.31 -12.72 -22.70
CA ASP A 393 24.02 -12.30 -23.91
C ASP A 393 24.93 -11.10 -23.68
N ILE A 394 24.52 -10.13 -22.86
CA ILE A 394 25.40 -9.02 -22.45
C ILE A 394 26.62 -9.57 -21.72
N ILE A 395 26.42 -10.43 -20.72
CA ILE A 395 27.53 -11.03 -19.96
C ILE A 395 28.49 -11.76 -20.91
N ARG A 396 27.96 -12.56 -21.84
CA ARG A 396 28.76 -13.30 -22.82
C ARG A 396 29.63 -12.41 -23.70
N HIS A 397 29.15 -11.24 -24.11
CA HIS A 397 29.92 -10.31 -24.95
C HIS A 397 30.82 -9.37 -24.17
N MET A 398 30.48 -9.04 -22.93
CA MET A 398 31.21 -8.07 -22.12
C MET A 398 32.35 -8.70 -21.31
N THR A 399 32.25 -10.00 -21.00
CA THR A 399 33.27 -10.73 -20.22
C THR A 399 34.60 -10.90 -20.97
N PRO A 400 34.63 -11.27 -22.27
CA PRO A 400 35.87 -11.40 -23.03
C PRO A 400 36.67 -10.08 -23.03
N GLU A 401 37.99 -10.20 -22.85
CA GLU A 401 38.94 -9.06 -22.85
C GLU A 401 38.60 -7.95 -21.86
N ARG A 402 37.72 -8.20 -20.87
CA ARG A 402 37.21 -7.19 -19.94
C ARG A 402 36.57 -5.99 -20.62
N ALA A 403 35.86 -6.22 -21.73
CA ALA A 403 35.17 -5.17 -22.48
C ALA A 403 34.18 -4.34 -21.64
N TYR A 404 33.68 -4.90 -20.52
CA TYR A 404 32.87 -4.19 -19.53
C TYR A 404 33.53 -2.93 -18.96
N GLU A 405 34.86 -2.86 -18.85
CA GLU A 405 35.58 -1.70 -18.27
C GLU A 405 35.35 -0.42 -19.06
N HIS A 406 35.12 -0.53 -20.37
CA HIS A 406 34.85 0.59 -21.26
C HIS A 406 33.37 0.97 -21.35
N HIS A 407 32.47 0.13 -20.82
CA HIS A 407 31.02 0.24 -21.02
C HIS A 407 30.21 0.33 -19.73
N TYR A 408 30.84 0.71 -18.60
CA TYR A 408 30.14 0.85 -17.32
C TYR A 408 28.91 1.77 -17.37
N PRO A 409 28.93 2.96 -18.02
CA PRO A 409 27.74 3.81 -18.09
C PRO A 409 26.55 3.13 -18.78
N GLN A 410 26.82 2.36 -19.84
CA GLN A 410 25.81 1.62 -20.60
C GLN A 410 25.27 0.45 -19.78
N LEU A 411 26.13 -0.29 -19.08
CA LEU A 411 25.71 -1.37 -18.19
C LEU A 411 24.85 -0.84 -17.04
N GLN A 412 25.22 0.29 -16.43
CA GLN A 412 24.42 0.94 -15.40
C GLN A 412 23.05 1.39 -15.94
N ALA A 413 23.00 1.93 -17.17
CA ALA A 413 21.74 2.28 -17.83
C ALA A 413 20.84 1.05 -18.06
N VAL A 414 21.42 -0.11 -18.41
CA VAL A 414 20.68 -1.38 -18.51
C VAL A 414 20.09 -1.77 -17.16
N VAL A 415 20.88 -1.77 -16.09
CA VAL A 415 20.38 -2.10 -14.74
C VAL A 415 19.26 -1.16 -14.32
N ASN A 416 19.45 0.16 -14.46
CA ASN A 416 18.44 1.15 -14.12
C ASN A 416 17.14 0.96 -14.92
N LYS A 417 17.24 0.58 -16.20
CA LYS A 417 16.07 0.31 -17.03
C LYS A 417 15.33 -0.94 -16.57
N VAL A 418 16.04 -2.02 -16.24
CA VAL A 418 15.45 -3.23 -15.66
C VAL A 418 14.73 -2.89 -14.36
N LEU A 419 15.38 -2.15 -13.44
CA LEU A 419 14.80 -1.74 -12.16
C LEU A 419 13.55 -0.85 -12.31
N THR A 420 13.50 0.01 -13.32
CA THR A 420 12.34 0.91 -13.57
C THR A 420 11.08 0.13 -13.97
N HIS A 421 11.24 -1.00 -14.66
CA HIS A 421 10.12 -1.82 -15.15
C HIS A 421 9.88 -3.09 -14.34
N THR A 422 10.71 -3.34 -13.33
CA THR A 422 10.54 -4.46 -12.39
C THR A 422 9.44 -4.09 -11.41
N ARG A 423 8.35 -4.87 -11.42
CA ARG A 423 7.25 -4.73 -10.44
C ARG A 423 7.45 -5.58 -9.19
N ASP A 424 8.21 -6.66 -9.32
CA ASP A 424 8.43 -7.66 -8.29
C ASP A 424 9.92 -8.04 -8.22
N PHE A 425 10.52 -7.83 -7.04
CA PHE A 425 11.91 -8.14 -6.77
C PHE A 425 12.17 -9.65 -6.60
N GLU A 426 11.15 -10.45 -6.29
CA GLU A 426 11.27 -11.92 -6.29
C GLU A 426 11.62 -12.41 -7.69
N SER A 427 10.86 -11.97 -8.70
CA SER A 427 11.14 -12.28 -10.11
C SER A 427 12.50 -11.77 -10.61
N LEU A 428 13.03 -10.70 -10.02
CA LEU A 428 14.33 -10.13 -10.38
C LEU A 428 15.50 -10.93 -9.79
N PHE A 429 15.45 -11.27 -8.49
CA PHE A 429 16.54 -11.99 -7.83
C PHE A 429 16.54 -13.48 -8.13
N THR A 430 15.44 -14.04 -8.61
CA THR A 430 15.37 -15.41 -9.14
C THR A 430 15.99 -15.54 -10.54
N MET A 431 16.28 -14.43 -11.24
CA MET A 431 17.02 -14.45 -12.51
C MET A 431 18.46 -14.89 -12.28
N ASP A 432 18.84 -16.02 -12.89
CA ASP A 432 20.19 -16.59 -12.74
C ASP A 432 21.29 -15.71 -13.38
N LYS A 433 20.94 -14.75 -14.26
CA LYS A 433 21.90 -13.81 -14.88
C LYS A 433 21.94 -12.42 -14.24
N PHE A 434 21.03 -12.08 -13.33
CA PHE A 434 20.99 -10.73 -12.75
C PHE A 434 22.16 -10.47 -11.78
N LEU A 435 22.38 -11.34 -10.80
CA LEU A 435 23.52 -11.19 -9.87
C LEU A 435 24.88 -11.30 -10.60
N PRO A 436 25.10 -12.25 -11.54
CA PRO A 436 26.33 -12.27 -12.35
C PRO A 436 26.56 -11.01 -13.19
N LEU A 437 25.50 -10.29 -13.60
CA LEU A 437 25.66 -8.98 -14.26
C LEU A 437 26.28 -7.96 -13.29
N LEU A 438 25.91 -8.00 -12.00
CA LEU A 438 26.48 -7.12 -10.99
C LEU A 438 27.97 -7.39 -10.76
N ASP A 439 28.42 -8.63 -10.97
CA ASP A 439 29.83 -9.01 -10.88
C ASP A 439 30.68 -8.45 -12.02
N LEU A 440 30.08 -7.95 -13.11
CA LEU A 440 30.82 -7.21 -14.14
C LEU A 440 31.32 -5.85 -13.63
N PHE A 441 30.67 -5.26 -12.62
CA PHE A 441 31.11 -3.99 -12.03
C PHE A 441 32.30 -4.21 -11.09
N GLN A 442 33.50 -4.25 -11.65
CA GLN A 442 34.74 -4.45 -10.89
C GLN A 442 35.25 -3.16 -10.23
N LYS A 443 34.92 -1.99 -10.78
CA LYS A 443 35.26 -0.70 -10.17
C LYS A 443 34.34 -0.43 -8.98
N GLU A 444 34.90 -0.41 -7.79
CA GLU A 444 34.18 -0.28 -6.51
C GLU A 444 33.19 0.89 -6.49
N SER A 445 33.62 2.08 -6.89
CA SER A 445 32.76 3.27 -6.93
C SER A 445 31.50 3.08 -7.78
N ILE A 446 31.61 2.38 -8.91
CA ILE A 446 30.48 2.15 -9.82
C ILE A 446 29.58 1.05 -9.27
N LYS A 447 30.19 -0.03 -8.72
CA LYS A 447 29.44 -1.11 -8.07
C LYS A 447 28.56 -0.59 -6.94
N VAL A 448 29.08 0.31 -6.12
CA VAL A 448 28.34 0.97 -5.03
C VAL A 448 27.17 1.80 -5.56
N GLU A 449 27.35 2.60 -6.60
CA GLU A 449 26.26 3.38 -7.22
C GLU A 449 25.15 2.50 -7.82
N VAL A 450 25.52 1.38 -8.43
CA VAL A 450 24.54 0.38 -8.92
C VAL A 450 23.80 -0.24 -7.73
N CYS A 451 24.51 -0.62 -6.67
CA CYS A 451 23.89 -1.14 -5.43
C CYS A 451 22.94 -0.12 -4.80
N LYS A 452 23.32 1.16 -4.71
CA LYS A 452 22.45 2.25 -4.25
C LYS A 452 21.19 2.34 -5.11
N SER A 453 21.32 2.23 -6.44
CA SER A 453 20.17 2.27 -7.37
C SER A 453 19.21 1.09 -7.17
N ILE A 454 19.73 -0.12 -6.96
CA ILE A 454 18.90 -1.31 -6.65
C ILE A 454 18.15 -1.10 -5.33
N MET A 455 18.84 -0.63 -4.31
CA MET A 455 18.28 -0.39 -2.98
C MET A 455 17.26 0.73 -2.99
N ASP A 456 17.53 1.81 -3.72
CA ASP A 456 16.62 2.92 -3.90
C ASP A 456 15.33 2.46 -4.58
N ALA A 457 15.44 1.69 -5.68
CA ALA A 457 14.32 1.06 -6.35
C ALA A 457 13.54 0.11 -5.42
N PHE A 458 14.23 -0.72 -4.63
CA PHE A 458 13.58 -1.59 -3.65
C PHE A 458 12.81 -0.80 -2.59
N THR A 459 13.35 0.33 -2.13
CA THR A 459 12.69 1.16 -1.12
C THR A 459 11.53 1.99 -1.67
N HIS A 460 11.68 2.58 -2.87
CA HIS A 460 10.74 3.57 -3.45
C HIS A 460 9.76 3.01 -4.50
N ASN A 461 10.15 2.04 -5.34
CA ASN A 461 9.31 1.55 -6.46
C ASN A 461 8.30 0.47 -6.05
N ASN A 462 8.39 -0.08 -4.84
CA ASN A 462 7.36 -0.99 -4.33
C ASN A 462 6.10 -0.21 -3.97
N VAL A 463 5.24 -0.01 -4.98
CA VAL A 463 3.85 0.48 -4.87
C VAL A 463 3.02 -0.39 -3.91
N GLN A 464 3.47 -1.62 -3.64
CA GLN A 464 3.00 -2.45 -2.53
C GLN A 464 3.97 -2.31 -1.35
N GLN A 465 3.54 -1.63 -0.29
CA GLN A 465 4.23 -1.52 1.00
C GLN A 465 4.34 -2.86 1.75
N GLU A 466 4.35 -4.00 1.04
CA GLU A 466 4.38 -5.29 1.70
C GLU A 466 5.79 -5.61 2.18
N PRO A 467 5.93 -6.01 3.46
CA PRO A 467 7.19 -6.48 3.96
C PRO A 467 7.56 -7.81 3.29
N THR A 468 8.85 -8.10 3.20
CA THR A 468 9.35 -9.34 2.61
C THR A 468 9.82 -10.31 3.69
N ASN A 469 9.52 -11.58 3.49
CA ASN A 469 9.99 -12.71 4.30
C ASN A 469 10.76 -13.75 3.46
N ASP A 470 10.99 -13.49 2.17
CA ASP A 470 11.66 -14.42 1.27
C ASP A 470 13.17 -14.46 1.56
N PRO A 471 13.73 -15.61 1.97
CA PRO A 471 15.16 -15.76 2.21
C PRO A 471 16.04 -15.41 1.00
N VAL A 472 15.57 -15.63 -0.23
CA VAL A 472 16.36 -15.32 -1.45
C VAL A 472 16.56 -13.81 -1.56
N ILE A 473 15.48 -13.05 -1.44
CA ILE A 473 15.51 -11.58 -1.48
C ILE A 473 16.32 -11.04 -0.30
N ILE A 474 16.08 -11.54 0.92
CA ILE A 474 16.77 -11.08 2.12
C ILE A 474 18.28 -11.32 2.02
N ASN A 475 18.71 -12.50 1.57
CA ASN A 475 20.14 -12.80 1.41
C ASN A 475 20.80 -11.98 0.30
N ALA A 476 20.12 -11.81 -0.84
CA ALA A 476 20.63 -11.00 -1.95
C ALA A 476 20.77 -9.52 -1.56
N LEU A 477 19.75 -8.95 -0.90
CA LEU A 477 19.80 -7.58 -0.41
C LEU A 477 20.80 -7.40 0.72
N MET A 478 20.95 -8.39 1.61
CA MET A 478 22.01 -8.37 2.64
C MET A 478 23.40 -8.31 1.99
N PHE A 479 23.65 -9.08 0.93
CA PHE A 479 24.90 -9.00 0.17
C PHE A 479 25.10 -7.61 -0.46
N ILE A 480 24.07 -7.05 -1.11
CA ILE A 480 24.11 -5.69 -1.70
C ILE A 480 24.38 -4.63 -0.62
N CYS A 481 23.73 -4.73 0.54
CA CYS A 481 23.97 -3.84 1.67
C CYS A 481 25.39 -3.95 2.22
N ARG A 482 25.98 -5.16 2.27
CA ARG A 482 27.39 -5.35 2.66
C ARG A 482 28.34 -4.67 1.69
N VAL A 483 28.12 -4.82 0.38
CA VAL A 483 28.92 -4.13 -0.65
C VAL A 483 28.88 -2.60 -0.46
N MET A 484 27.70 -2.03 -0.18
CA MET A 484 27.60 -0.60 0.11
C MET A 484 28.28 -0.22 1.42
N HIS A 485 28.09 -1.00 2.49
CA HIS A 485 28.71 -0.74 3.79
C HIS A 485 30.24 -0.78 3.72
N ASP A 486 30.81 -1.77 3.04
CA ASP A 486 32.26 -1.98 2.99
C ASP A 486 32.98 -0.85 2.24
N SER A 487 32.25 -0.11 1.40
CA SER A 487 32.77 1.11 0.76
C SER A 487 32.91 2.32 1.72
N VAL A 488 32.27 2.27 2.89
CA VAL A 488 32.32 3.35 3.89
C VAL A 488 33.60 3.24 4.72
N ASN A 489 34.48 4.23 4.58
CA ASN A 489 35.75 4.32 5.29
C ASN A 489 35.93 5.71 5.94
N ALA A 490 37.09 5.94 6.56
CA ALA A 490 37.38 7.17 7.31
C ALA A 490 37.41 8.45 6.44
N LEU A 491 37.54 8.32 5.11
CA LEU A 491 37.53 9.42 4.16
C LEU A 491 36.17 9.65 3.51
N THR A 492 35.19 8.79 3.78
CA THR A 492 33.83 8.92 3.26
C THR A 492 33.15 10.15 3.88
N VAL A 493 32.55 10.99 3.03
CA VAL A 493 31.83 12.18 3.45
C VAL A 493 30.59 11.80 4.26
N ASP A 494 30.27 12.56 5.30
CA ASP A 494 29.15 12.28 6.20
C ASP A 494 27.80 12.11 5.46
N ASP A 495 27.61 12.86 4.37
CA ASP A 495 26.39 12.81 3.57
C ASP A 495 26.24 11.47 2.81
N GLU A 496 27.34 10.92 2.29
CA GLU A 496 27.35 9.60 1.66
C GLU A 496 27.14 8.49 2.69
N LYS A 497 27.80 8.61 3.85
CA LYS A 497 27.58 7.69 4.98
C LYS A 497 26.12 7.70 5.43
N ARG A 498 25.48 8.87 5.47
CA ARG A 498 24.07 9.04 5.79
C ARG A 498 23.17 8.42 4.72
N GLN A 499 23.46 8.62 3.44
CA GLN A 499 22.69 8.04 2.34
C GLN A 499 22.70 6.51 2.39
N ILE A 500 23.89 5.90 2.52
CA ILE A 500 24.04 4.44 2.63
C ILE A 500 23.33 3.92 3.89
N GLY A 501 23.51 4.60 5.03
CA GLY A 501 22.83 4.26 6.27
C GLY A 501 21.30 4.31 6.17
N ASN A 502 20.75 5.27 5.42
CA ASN A 502 19.31 5.38 5.19
C ASN A 502 18.78 4.24 4.30
N LEU A 503 19.49 3.88 3.24
CA LEU A 503 19.11 2.76 2.35
C LEU A 503 19.10 1.42 3.10
N ILE A 504 20.17 1.15 3.88
CA ILE A 504 20.26 -0.07 4.70
C ILE A 504 19.17 -0.07 5.77
N SER A 505 18.92 1.07 6.42
CA SER A 505 17.82 1.21 7.39
C SER A 505 16.45 0.96 6.74
N GLY A 506 16.25 1.37 5.49
CA GLY A 506 15.06 1.08 4.70
C GLY A 506 14.86 -0.41 4.46
N PHE A 507 15.93 -1.15 4.15
CA PHE A 507 15.89 -2.60 4.04
C PHE A 507 15.56 -3.28 5.37
N VAL A 508 16.24 -2.91 6.47
CA VAL A 508 15.97 -3.46 7.81
C VAL A 508 14.50 -3.28 8.22
N LYS A 509 13.85 -2.19 7.80
CA LYS A 509 12.41 -1.94 8.06
C LYS A 509 11.48 -2.84 7.25
N LYS A 510 11.88 -3.26 6.04
CA LYS A 510 11.06 -4.06 5.13
C LYS A 510 11.12 -5.57 5.40
N VAL A 511 12.13 -6.05 6.13
CA VAL A 511 12.21 -7.46 6.52
C VAL A 511 11.27 -7.75 7.70
N ASP A 512 10.29 -8.62 7.48
CA ASP A 512 9.31 -9.05 8.50
C ASP A 512 9.05 -10.55 8.42
N TYR A 513 9.45 -11.29 9.46
CA TYR A 513 9.16 -12.72 9.62
C TYR A 513 7.79 -12.98 10.31
N GLY A 514 6.96 -11.95 10.47
CA GLY A 514 5.63 -12.04 11.04
C GLY A 514 5.65 -12.46 12.52
N ARG A 515 5.18 -13.68 12.81
CA ARG A 515 5.12 -14.21 14.19
C ARG A 515 6.37 -14.96 14.62
N ASP A 516 7.33 -15.18 13.72
CA ASP A 516 8.61 -15.79 14.09
C ASP A 516 9.57 -14.73 14.65
N PHE A 517 9.34 -14.40 15.92
CA PHE A 517 10.11 -13.38 16.62
C PHE A 517 11.57 -13.79 16.88
N GLU A 518 11.86 -15.09 16.98
CA GLU A 518 13.23 -15.59 17.16
C GLU A 518 14.01 -15.41 15.86
N GLN A 519 13.42 -15.77 14.71
CA GLN A 519 14.03 -15.53 13.41
C GLN A 519 14.22 -14.03 13.14
N GLN A 520 13.23 -13.19 13.49
CA GLN A 520 13.35 -11.73 13.37
C GLN A 520 14.51 -11.17 14.20
N LEU A 521 14.66 -11.62 15.45
CA LEU A 521 15.78 -11.20 16.30
C LEU A 521 17.12 -11.71 15.76
N SER A 522 17.17 -12.93 15.24
CA SER A 522 18.37 -13.49 14.60
C SER A 522 18.81 -12.65 13.40
N PHE A 523 17.87 -12.21 12.57
CA PHE A 523 18.16 -11.29 11.46
C PHE A 523 18.76 -9.96 11.96
N TYR A 524 18.22 -9.37 13.04
CA TYR A 524 18.80 -8.14 13.60
C TYR A 524 20.21 -8.35 14.17
N VAL A 525 20.48 -9.51 14.79
CA VAL A 525 21.82 -9.88 15.24
C VAL A 525 22.79 -9.99 14.07
N GLU A 526 22.39 -10.64 12.97
CA GLU A 526 23.19 -10.70 11.76
C GLU A 526 23.44 -9.30 11.18
N ALA A 527 22.39 -8.49 11.05
CA ALA A 527 22.50 -7.12 10.52
C ALA A 527 23.44 -6.24 11.36
N ARG A 528 23.39 -6.33 12.69
CA ARG A 528 24.34 -5.62 13.56
C ARG A 528 25.78 -6.05 13.31
N SER A 529 26.03 -7.34 13.14
CA SER A 529 27.38 -7.85 12.86
C SER A 529 27.88 -7.46 11.48
N ALA A 530 26.97 -7.33 10.51
CA ALA A 530 27.29 -6.95 9.14
C ALA A 530 27.58 -5.46 8.95
N PHE A 531 27.04 -4.59 9.81
CA PHE A 531 27.09 -3.12 9.63
C PHE A 531 27.69 -2.35 10.83
N PRO A 532 28.91 -2.67 11.30
CA PRO A 532 29.47 -2.13 12.55
C PRO A 532 29.74 -0.61 12.56
N ASN A 533 29.93 0.04 11.41
CA ASN A 533 30.40 1.43 11.36
C ASN A 533 29.31 2.47 11.04
N LEU A 534 28.04 2.07 11.06
CA LEU A 534 26.89 2.90 10.69
C LEU A 534 25.95 3.16 11.87
N ASP A 535 26.16 4.29 12.55
CA ASP A 535 25.34 4.74 13.69
C ASP A 535 23.83 4.75 13.40
N SER A 536 23.42 5.18 12.20
CA SER A 536 22.00 5.22 11.80
C SER A 536 21.37 3.82 11.72
N VAL A 537 22.13 2.83 11.22
CA VAL A 537 21.68 1.44 11.14
C VAL A 537 21.59 0.84 12.53
N HIS A 538 22.58 1.08 13.41
CA HIS A 538 22.52 0.64 14.80
C HIS A 538 21.33 1.24 15.57
N ALA A 539 21.08 2.54 15.41
CA ALA A 539 19.91 3.19 16.00
C ALA A 539 18.61 2.58 15.47
N GLN A 540 18.51 2.32 14.17
CA GLN A 540 17.35 1.68 13.56
C GLN A 540 17.14 0.24 14.08
N LEU A 541 18.21 -0.53 14.27
CA LEU A 541 18.14 -1.88 14.81
C LEU A 541 17.63 -1.88 16.26
N VAL A 542 18.14 -0.98 17.12
CA VAL A 542 17.66 -0.82 18.50
C VAL A 542 16.16 -0.48 18.52
N GLN A 543 15.73 0.48 17.70
CA GLN A 543 14.31 0.82 17.58
C GLN A 543 13.46 -0.35 17.08
N SER A 544 13.97 -1.14 16.13
CA SER A 544 13.26 -2.29 15.58
C SER A 544 13.13 -3.43 16.61
N VAL A 545 14.16 -3.66 17.43
CA VAL A 545 14.12 -4.62 18.54
C VAL A 545 13.21 -4.16 19.68
N ASN A 546 13.20 -2.86 19.99
CA ASN A 546 12.24 -2.28 20.93
C ASN A 546 10.80 -2.46 20.42
N ARG A 547 10.55 -2.24 19.12
CA ARG A 547 9.25 -2.51 18.49
C ARG A 547 8.87 -3.99 18.60
N LEU A 548 9.80 -4.91 18.34
CA LEU A 548 9.59 -6.35 18.48
C LEU A 548 9.20 -6.75 19.91
N SER A 549 9.81 -6.12 20.91
CA SER A 549 9.47 -6.33 22.33
C SER A 549 8.06 -5.83 22.66
N VAL A 550 7.68 -4.66 22.16
CA VAL A 550 6.32 -4.11 22.33
C VAL A 550 5.28 -4.97 21.61
N GLU A 551 5.58 -5.47 20.41
CA GLU A 551 4.71 -6.37 19.66
C GLU A 551 4.51 -7.69 20.41
N THR A 552 5.58 -8.24 20.97
CA THR A 552 5.49 -9.43 21.84
C THR A 552 4.54 -9.17 23.01
N ARG A 553 4.68 -8.03 23.70
CA ARG A 553 3.77 -7.61 24.78
C ARG A 553 2.32 -7.52 24.31
N ARG A 554 2.08 -6.95 23.12
CA ARG A 554 0.75 -6.78 22.52
C ARG A 554 0.07 -8.13 22.32
N ILE A 555 0.78 -9.12 21.77
CA ILE A 555 0.25 -10.47 21.55
C ILE A 555 -0.09 -11.15 22.87
N VAL A 556 0.79 -11.06 23.87
CA VAL A 556 0.56 -11.71 25.17
C VAL A 556 -0.29 -10.88 26.14
N LYS A 557 -0.73 -9.68 25.75
CA LYS A 557 -1.46 -8.71 26.60
C LYS A 557 -0.74 -8.47 27.94
N GLY A 558 0.59 -8.35 27.88
CA GLY A 558 1.48 -8.21 29.04
C GLY A 558 1.54 -9.41 30.00
N HIS A 559 0.99 -10.58 29.64
CA HIS A 559 1.11 -11.82 30.42
C HIS A 559 2.23 -12.69 29.84
N HIS A 560 3.47 -12.41 30.22
CA HIS A 560 4.60 -13.16 29.68
C HIS A 560 4.69 -14.57 30.30
N THR A 561 4.80 -15.58 29.44
CA THR A 561 5.28 -16.91 29.81
C THR A 561 6.79 -16.87 30.09
N ARG A 562 7.35 -17.93 30.68
CA ARG A 562 8.81 -18.07 30.88
C ARG A 562 9.60 -17.86 29.57
N LYS A 563 9.10 -18.40 28.46
CA LYS A 563 9.73 -18.27 27.13
C LYS A 563 9.68 -16.83 26.62
N THR A 564 8.49 -16.22 26.61
CA THR A 564 8.33 -14.84 26.11
C THR A 564 9.02 -13.81 27.01
N ALA A 565 9.10 -14.06 28.32
CA ALA A 565 9.86 -13.23 29.25
C ALA A 565 11.38 -13.32 29.00
N ALA A 566 11.89 -14.52 28.72
CA ALA A 566 13.29 -14.69 28.33
C ALA A 566 13.60 -14.00 27.00
N PHE A 567 12.68 -14.07 26.05
CA PHE A 567 12.80 -13.40 24.76
C PHE A 567 12.89 -11.87 24.89
N VAL A 568 11.94 -11.22 25.60
CA VAL A 568 11.99 -9.75 25.77
C VAL A 568 13.22 -9.30 26.58
N ARG A 569 13.73 -10.11 27.50
CA ARG A 569 15.02 -9.85 28.16
C ARG A 569 16.20 -9.96 27.18
N ALA A 570 16.16 -10.89 26.24
CA ALA A 570 17.17 -10.99 25.19
C ALA A 570 17.11 -9.76 24.25
N CYS A 571 15.92 -9.26 23.91
CA CYS A 571 15.75 -8.02 23.17
C CYS A 571 16.33 -6.81 23.93
N ALA A 572 16.02 -6.67 25.22
CA ALA A 572 16.57 -5.61 26.05
C ALA A 572 18.11 -5.69 26.18
N ALA A 573 18.65 -6.91 26.34
CA ALA A 573 20.10 -7.14 26.35
C ALA A 573 20.75 -6.77 25.02
N TYR A 574 20.11 -7.12 23.89
CA TYR A 574 20.55 -6.72 22.56
C TYR A 574 20.62 -5.20 22.44
N CYS A 575 19.57 -4.48 22.85
CA CYS A 575 19.56 -3.01 22.84
C CYS A 575 20.72 -2.47 23.70
N TYR A 576 20.87 -2.97 24.92
CA TYR A 576 21.90 -2.54 25.87
C TYR A 576 23.33 -2.68 25.34
N ILE A 577 23.64 -3.77 24.62
CA ILE A 577 25.00 -3.97 24.05
C ILE A 577 25.22 -3.26 22.71
N THR A 578 24.14 -2.86 22.02
CA THR A 578 24.23 -2.21 20.71
C THR A 578 24.36 -0.70 20.83
N ILE A 579 23.68 -0.10 21.81
CA ILE A 579 23.71 1.36 22.03
C ILE A 579 25.15 1.91 22.24
N PRO A 580 26.06 1.27 23.00
CA PRO A 580 27.44 1.73 23.14
C PRO A 580 28.21 1.85 21.82
N SER A 581 27.82 1.10 20.78
CA SER A 581 28.45 1.13 19.45
C SER A 581 28.08 2.37 18.64
N ILE A 582 27.17 3.22 19.13
CA ILE A 582 26.79 4.49 18.50
C ILE A 582 27.67 5.61 19.04
N THR A 583 28.23 6.43 18.15
CA THR A 583 29.17 7.50 18.51
C THR A 583 28.44 8.65 19.22
N SER A 584 27.31 9.08 18.67
CA SER A 584 26.50 10.20 19.18
C SER A 584 26.02 9.95 20.62
N VAL A 585 26.46 10.79 21.57
CA VAL A 585 26.01 10.74 22.96
C VAL A 585 24.51 11.03 23.06
N GLN A 586 24.02 11.98 22.25
CA GLN A 586 22.61 12.35 22.21
C GLN A 586 21.73 11.15 21.85
N THR A 587 22.06 10.47 20.74
CA THR A 587 21.31 9.30 20.28
C THR A 587 21.38 8.16 21.30
N ARG A 588 22.54 7.96 21.96
CA ARG A 588 22.66 6.96 23.04
C ARG A 588 21.75 7.26 24.22
N LEU A 589 21.68 8.51 24.68
CA LEU A 589 20.80 8.94 25.77
C LEU A 589 19.32 8.65 25.45
N GLU A 590 18.87 9.02 24.24
CA GLU A 590 17.50 8.79 23.77
C GLU A 590 17.19 7.28 23.70
N LEU A 591 18.10 6.49 23.13
CA LEU A 591 17.89 5.05 22.96
C LEU A 591 17.94 4.27 24.28
N TYR A 592 18.80 4.66 25.24
CA TYR A 592 18.80 4.02 26.55
C TYR A 592 17.52 4.29 27.33
N LEU A 593 17.02 5.53 27.31
CA LEU A 593 15.77 5.89 27.96
C LEU A 593 14.60 5.11 27.33
N LEU A 594 14.48 5.15 26.00
CA LEU A 594 13.44 4.40 25.28
C LEU A 594 13.51 2.89 25.55
N SER A 595 14.71 2.31 25.54
CA SER A 595 14.89 0.87 25.80
C SER A 595 14.57 0.52 27.26
N GLY A 596 14.87 1.44 28.20
CA GLY A 596 14.46 1.33 29.60
C GLY A 596 12.93 1.36 29.76
N GLU A 597 12.25 2.27 29.08
CA GLU A 597 10.79 2.36 29.08
C GLU A 597 10.13 1.12 28.48
N VAL A 598 10.65 0.61 27.36
CA VAL A 598 10.17 -0.64 26.76
C VAL A 598 10.42 -1.84 27.67
N ALA A 599 11.57 -1.89 28.36
CA ALA A 599 11.84 -2.92 29.36
C ALA A 599 10.86 -2.82 30.56
N LEU A 600 10.52 -1.60 30.99
CA LEU A 600 9.56 -1.34 32.06
C LEU A 600 8.16 -1.82 31.68
N LEU A 601 7.70 -1.51 30.46
CA LEU A 601 6.45 -2.02 29.91
C LEU A 601 6.37 -3.56 29.87
N ASN A 602 7.52 -4.22 29.74
CA ASN A 602 7.66 -5.68 29.70
C ASN A 602 8.07 -6.30 31.06
N GLN A 603 7.96 -5.55 32.17
CA GLN A 603 8.26 -6.03 33.53
C GLN A 603 9.71 -6.54 33.71
N CYS A 604 10.65 -6.04 32.92
CA CYS A 604 12.07 -6.43 32.95
C CYS A 604 12.88 -5.49 33.84
N LEU A 605 12.55 -5.42 35.13
CA LEU A 605 13.07 -4.39 36.06
C LEU A 605 14.61 -4.34 36.16
N GLY A 606 15.28 -5.49 36.12
CA GLY A 606 16.75 -5.53 36.13
C GLY A 606 17.38 -4.85 34.89
N GLN A 607 16.75 -5.00 33.72
CA GLN A 607 17.18 -4.33 32.49
C GLN A 607 16.83 -2.84 32.50
N VAL A 608 15.71 -2.45 33.15
CA VAL A 608 15.36 -1.04 33.37
C VAL A 608 16.48 -0.35 34.14
N ASP A 609 16.85 -0.90 35.30
CA ASP A 609 17.90 -0.35 36.16
C ASP A 609 19.24 -0.21 35.40
N ALA A 610 19.64 -1.23 34.64
CA ALA A 610 20.85 -1.19 33.82
C ALA A 610 20.80 -0.07 32.76
N CYS A 611 19.71 0.02 31.99
CA CYS A 611 19.56 1.04 30.95
C CYS A 611 19.53 2.46 31.52
N LEU A 612 18.81 2.69 32.63
CA LEU A 612 18.72 4.00 33.27
C LEU A 612 20.06 4.41 33.90
N LYS A 613 20.78 3.48 34.54
CA LYS A 613 22.15 3.73 35.03
C LYS A 613 23.11 4.08 33.89
N ALA A 614 23.05 3.37 32.77
CA ALA A 614 23.85 3.67 31.60
C ALA A 614 23.53 5.06 31.04
N ALA A 615 22.25 5.42 30.92
CA ALA A 615 21.81 6.76 30.53
C ALA A 615 22.38 7.84 31.47
N LEU A 616 22.26 7.65 32.79
CA LEU A 616 22.80 8.59 33.78
C LEU A 616 24.31 8.78 33.64
N SER A 617 25.07 7.70 33.41
CA SER A 617 26.52 7.77 33.24
C SER A 617 26.96 8.57 32.00
N LEU A 618 26.08 8.73 31.01
CA LEU A 618 26.37 9.46 29.77
C LEU A 618 26.09 10.95 29.85
N VAL A 619 25.25 11.41 30.79
CA VAL A 619 24.86 12.83 30.91
C VAL A 619 26.08 13.76 31.04
N PRO A 620 27.13 13.47 31.85
CA PRO A 620 28.32 14.30 31.94
C PRO A 620 29.10 14.41 30.62
N GLY A 621 28.96 13.42 29.74
CA GLY A 621 29.65 13.33 28.45
C GLY A 621 28.94 14.08 27.32
N LEU A 622 27.77 14.70 27.56
CA LEU A 622 27.07 15.46 26.54
C LEU A 622 27.88 16.73 26.17
N PRO A 623 28.18 16.98 24.88
CA PRO A 623 28.88 18.18 24.47
C PRO A 623 28.06 19.43 24.76
N ARG A 624 28.72 20.58 24.97
CA ARG A 624 28.06 21.88 25.26
C ARG A 624 27.26 22.42 24.09
N THR A 625 27.69 22.11 22.87
CA THR A 625 26.96 22.44 21.66
C THR A 625 26.63 21.18 20.89
N ILE A 626 25.43 21.18 20.33
CA ILE A 626 24.93 20.15 19.42
C ILE A 626 24.62 20.80 18.08
N GLU A 627 24.86 20.07 17.00
CA GLU A 627 24.51 20.52 15.66
C GLU A 627 23.02 20.24 15.41
N VAL A 628 22.25 21.30 15.15
CA VAL A 628 20.84 21.23 14.79
C VAL A 628 20.63 22.04 13.51
N ASP A 629 20.24 21.36 12.43
CA ASP A 629 20.04 21.95 11.10
C ASP A 629 21.27 22.70 10.56
N GLY A 630 22.47 22.13 10.73
CA GLY A 630 23.73 22.73 10.28
C GLY A 630 24.20 23.92 11.13
N LYS A 631 23.53 24.22 12.25
CA LYS A 631 23.92 25.28 13.20
C LYS A 631 24.26 24.68 14.55
N GLN A 632 25.40 25.07 15.11
CA GLN A 632 25.76 24.75 16.48
C GLN A 632 24.87 25.53 17.46
N ARG A 633 24.11 24.81 18.29
CA ARG A 633 23.26 25.38 19.35
C ARG A 633 23.67 24.81 20.70
N SER A 634 23.38 25.54 21.78
CA SER A 634 23.62 25.02 23.14
C SER A 634 22.85 23.72 23.37
N SER A 635 23.46 22.75 24.05
CA SER A 635 22.85 21.47 24.38
C SER A 635 21.91 21.54 25.58
N GLU A 636 21.93 22.64 26.35
CA GLU A 636 21.13 22.78 27.57
C GLU A 636 19.61 22.65 27.34
N PRO A 637 18.98 23.25 26.31
CA PRO A 637 17.54 23.09 26.06
C PRO A 637 17.15 21.62 25.78
N TYR A 638 18.00 20.91 25.02
CA TYR A 638 17.81 19.49 24.78
C TYR A 638 17.95 18.70 26.09
N LEU A 639 19.00 18.96 26.87
CA LEU A 639 19.24 18.28 28.14
C LEU A 639 18.10 18.50 29.13
N ILE A 640 17.55 19.71 29.24
CA ILE A 640 16.38 20.00 30.08
C ILE A 640 15.20 19.14 29.63
N SER A 641 14.88 19.13 28.33
CA SER A 641 13.78 18.33 27.78
C SER A 641 13.96 16.83 28.06
N TYR A 642 15.17 16.32 27.83
CA TYR A 642 15.53 14.93 28.09
C TYR A 642 15.39 14.57 29.57
N LEU A 643 15.91 15.41 30.47
CA LEU A 643 15.84 15.18 31.91
C LEU A 643 14.41 15.29 32.45
N CYS A 644 13.57 16.16 31.89
CA CYS A 644 12.14 16.17 32.21
C CYS A 644 11.46 14.86 31.83
N HIS A 645 11.78 14.31 30.65
CA HIS A 645 11.27 13.00 30.25
C HIS A 645 11.80 11.89 31.18
N PHE A 646 13.10 11.90 31.46
CA PHE A 646 13.74 10.96 32.38
C PHE A 646 13.12 10.98 33.78
N LEU A 647 12.86 12.18 34.33
CA LEU A 647 12.20 12.36 35.62
C LEU A 647 10.76 11.83 35.62
N SER A 648 10.03 11.99 34.50
CA SER A 648 8.71 11.38 34.39
C SER A 648 8.83 9.86 34.49
N THR A 649 9.74 9.24 33.74
CA THR A 649 9.97 7.79 33.79
C THR A 649 10.39 7.33 35.20
N LEU A 650 11.26 8.07 35.90
CA LEU A 650 11.67 7.75 37.27
C LEU A 650 10.51 7.72 38.28
N LEU A 651 9.43 8.49 38.08
CA LEU A 651 8.28 8.50 38.99
C LEU A 651 7.61 7.11 39.05
N VAL A 652 7.53 6.42 37.91
CA VAL A 652 6.85 5.11 37.79
C VAL A 652 7.79 3.92 37.83
N VAL A 653 9.10 4.16 37.98
CA VAL A 653 10.09 3.09 38.15
C VAL A 653 10.11 2.68 39.63
N PRO A 654 9.90 1.39 39.95
CA PRO A 654 10.00 0.92 41.32
C PRO A 654 11.43 1.01 41.84
N ASP A 655 11.58 1.42 43.09
CA ASP A 655 12.86 1.39 43.79
C ASP A 655 13.31 -0.06 44.04
N SER A 656 14.63 -0.29 43.95
CA SER A 656 15.21 -1.58 44.33
C SER A 656 15.27 -1.71 45.85
N PRO A 657 14.77 -2.82 46.44
CA PRO A 657 14.84 -3.06 47.88
C PRO A 657 16.27 -3.01 48.45
N GLU A 658 17.28 -3.30 47.64
CA GLU A 658 18.68 -3.39 48.06
C GLU A 658 19.40 -2.03 48.05
N GLN A 659 18.96 -1.09 47.22
CA GLN A 659 19.70 0.16 46.94
C GLN A 659 19.14 1.36 47.70
N GLY A 660 18.05 1.14 48.45
CA GLY A 660 17.34 2.17 49.21
C GLY A 660 16.44 3.05 48.35
N VAL A 661 15.66 3.89 49.04
CA VAL A 661 14.65 4.75 48.41
C VAL A 661 15.28 5.79 47.48
N LEU A 662 14.62 6.06 46.35
CA LEU A 662 14.95 7.09 45.37
C LEU A 662 16.40 7.00 44.87
N TYR A 663 16.95 5.79 44.78
CA TYR A 663 18.35 5.58 44.42
C TYR A 663 18.72 6.19 43.05
N LEU A 664 17.90 5.97 42.02
CA LEU A 664 18.15 6.53 40.68
C LEU A 664 18.02 8.05 40.66
N THR A 665 17.08 8.60 41.43
CA THR A 665 16.92 10.06 41.59
C THR A 665 18.14 10.69 42.27
N ARG A 666 18.66 10.06 43.33
CA ARG A 666 19.92 10.47 43.98
C ARG A 666 21.10 10.36 43.02
N GLY A 667 21.16 9.29 42.23
CA GLY A 667 22.14 9.11 41.16
C GLY A 667 22.10 10.25 40.14
N LEU A 668 20.90 10.63 39.69
CA LEU A 668 20.71 11.77 38.80
C LEU A 668 21.24 13.07 39.42
N LEU A 669 20.88 13.38 40.67
CA LEU A 669 21.35 14.60 41.33
C LEU A 669 22.88 14.67 41.44
N ASN A 670 23.52 13.54 41.76
CA ASN A 670 24.98 13.46 41.81
C ASN A 670 25.62 13.71 40.43
N VAL A 671 25.03 13.17 39.37
CA VAL A 671 25.49 13.36 37.99
C VAL A 671 25.32 14.81 37.53
N LEU A 672 24.21 15.46 37.89
CA LEU A 672 23.97 16.87 37.54
C LEU A 672 24.97 17.84 38.19
N GLN A 673 25.57 17.47 39.33
CA GLN A 673 26.65 18.23 39.96
C GLN A 673 27.96 18.11 39.18
N GLN A 674 28.19 17.00 38.50
CA GLN A 674 29.40 16.74 37.70
C GLN A 674 29.30 17.36 36.29
N TYR A 675 28.09 17.64 35.81
CA TYR A 675 27.88 18.27 34.51
C TYR A 675 28.38 19.73 34.48
N ALA A 676 29.11 20.09 33.43
CA ALA A 676 29.70 21.41 33.28
C ALA A 676 28.71 22.42 32.68
N TRP A 677 27.77 22.90 33.50
CA TRP A 677 26.78 23.92 33.16
C TRP A 677 27.40 25.26 32.74
N GLU A 678 26.69 26.02 31.90
CA GLU A 678 27.08 27.39 31.59
C GLU A 678 26.90 28.30 32.83
N PRO A 679 27.92 29.04 33.30
CA PRO A 679 27.84 29.79 34.57
C PRO A 679 26.74 30.86 34.62
N THR A 680 26.35 31.38 33.46
CA THR A 680 25.31 32.41 33.34
C THR A 680 23.93 31.82 33.04
N SER A 681 23.81 30.50 32.89
CA SER A 681 22.55 29.84 32.56
C SER A 681 21.76 29.48 33.82
N ASN A 682 20.44 29.54 33.70
CA ASN A 682 19.52 29.05 34.72
C ASN A 682 19.19 27.55 34.53
N ALA A 683 19.75 26.89 33.52
CA ALA A 683 19.38 25.53 33.13
C ALA A 683 19.45 24.52 34.29
N ARG A 684 20.54 24.55 35.08
CA ARG A 684 20.68 23.71 36.29
C ARG A 684 19.52 23.91 37.27
N CYS A 685 19.18 25.15 37.57
CA CYS A 685 18.09 25.48 38.48
C CYS A 685 16.72 25.09 37.91
N VAL A 686 16.52 25.24 36.60
CA VAL A 686 15.30 24.78 35.92
C VAL A 686 15.14 23.27 36.05
N VAL A 687 16.22 22.49 35.88
CA VAL A 687 16.19 21.04 36.14
C VAL A 687 15.84 20.76 37.61
N TYR A 688 16.46 21.45 38.57
CA TYR A 688 16.13 21.26 39.99
C TYR A 688 14.66 21.59 40.32
N LEU A 689 14.07 22.61 39.68
CA LEU A 689 12.64 22.90 39.79
C LEU A 689 11.78 21.72 39.29
N HIS A 690 12.18 21.07 38.19
CA HIS A 690 11.49 19.89 37.69
C HIS A 690 11.70 18.65 38.58
N VAL A 691 12.87 18.51 39.21
CA VAL A 691 13.08 17.49 40.24
C VAL A 691 12.16 17.72 41.44
N LEU A 692 12.00 18.96 41.90
CA LEU A 692 11.04 19.32 42.95
C LEU A 692 9.61 18.94 42.56
N ASP A 693 9.21 19.20 41.31
CA ASP A 693 7.89 18.80 40.79
C ASP A 693 7.70 17.28 40.82
N MET A 694 8.71 16.50 40.39
CA MET A 694 8.68 15.04 40.42
C MET A 694 8.65 14.48 41.84
N LEU A 695 9.50 14.98 42.73
CA LEU A 695 9.54 14.58 44.15
C LEU A 695 8.23 14.90 44.88
N SER A 696 7.63 16.04 44.56
CA SER A 696 6.32 16.40 45.10
C SER A 696 5.22 15.48 44.59
N ALA A 697 5.34 14.96 43.35
CA ALA A 697 4.45 13.92 42.84
C ALA A 697 4.73 12.56 43.49
N ALA A 698 6.00 12.25 43.78
CA ALA A 698 6.40 11.02 44.46
C ALA A 698 5.90 10.93 45.91
N ALA A 699 5.66 12.08 46.56
CA ALA A 699 5.12 12.17 47.92
C ALA A 699 3.59 11.91 48.00
N GLN A 700 2.91 11.80 46.87
CA GLN A 700 1.45 11.62 46.82
C GLN A 700 1.09 10.16 47.10
N GLU A 701 -0.07 9.93 47.72
CA GLU A 701 -0.57 8.58 48.03
C GLU A 701 -0.89 7.75 46.77
N THR A 702 -1.19 8.43 45.65
CA THR A 702 -1.41 7.79 44.35
C THR A 702 -0.86 8.68 43.26
N TYR A 703 -0.09 8.10 42.34
CA TYR A 703 0.49 8.81 41.20
C TYR A 703 -0.55 9.14 40.13
N LEU A 704 -0.26 10.16 39.31
CA LEU A 704 -1.17 10.61 38.26
C LEU A 704 -1.34 9.61 37.12
N TYR A 705 -0.35 8.73 36.93
CA TYR A 705 -0.35 7.71 35.91
C TYR A 705 0.49 6.51 36.37
N HIS A 706 0.17 5.35 35.80
CA HIS A 706 0.79 4.07 36.13
C HIS A 706 1.07 3.28 34.87
N ILE A 707 2.00 2.35 34.98
CA ILE A 707 2.24 1.35 33.95
C ILE A 707 1.53 0.07 34.36
N GLU A 708 0.75 -0.50 33.44
CA GLU A 708 0.01 -1.73 33.67
C GLU A 708 0.96 -2.86 34.12
N LYS A 709 0.68 -3.45 35.28
CA LYS A 709 1.44 -4.55 35.92
C LYS A 709 2.84 -4.18 36.44
N VAL A 710 3.08 -2.89 36.69
CA VAL A 710 4.28 -2.43 37.40
C VAL A 710 3.81 -1.73 38.67
N ASP A 711 4.28 -2.22 39.81
CA ASP A 711 3.98 -1.63 41.11
C ASP A 711 4.97 -0.48 41.38
N SER A 712 4.54 0.74 41.09
CA SER A 712 5.32 1.97 41.32
C SER A 712 5.47 2.28 42.82
N ASN A 713 6.30 3.27 43.13
CA ASN A 713 6.63 3.66 44.51
C ASN A 713 5.42 4.15 45.36
N ASP A 714 4.31 4.58 44.76
CA ASP A 714 3.07 4.87 45.49
C ASP A 714 2.36 3.61 45.99
N ILE A 715 2.52 2.48 45.32
CA ILE A 715 2.04 1.18 45.83
C ILE A 715 3.03 0.62 46.85
N LEU A 716 4.33 0.77 46.61
CA LEU A 716 5.38 0.21 47.48
C LEU A 716 5.51 0.93 48.82
N TYR A 717 5.46 2.27 48.81
CA TYR A 717 5.64 3.11 49.99
C TYR A 717 4.40 3.94 50.33
N GLY A 718 3.60 4.33 49.33
CA GLY A 718 2.48 5.25 49.49
C GLY A 718 2.91 6.55 50.18
N SER A 719 2.14 6.96 51.18
CA SER A 719 2.47 8.11 52.04
C SER A 719 3.15 7.69 53.35
N ASP A 720 4.06 6.71 53.34
CA ASP A 720 4.87 6.35 54.51
C ASP A 720 5.64 7.59 55.02
N PRO A 721 5.49 7.98 56.30
CA PRO A 721 6.22 9.11 56.89
C PRO A 721 7.74 9.05 56.71
N LYS A 722 8.36 7.87 56.69
CA LYS A 722 9.81 7.72 56.47
C LYS A 722 10.21 8.07 55.04
N PHE A 723 9.41 7.63 54.08
CA PHE A 723 9.63 7.92 52.67
C PHE A 723 9.43 9.43 52.38
N ILE A 724 8.36 10.02 52.92
CA ILE A 724 8.10 11.45 52.81
C ILE A 724 9.22 12.27 53.48
N SER A 725 9.76 11.82 54.61
CA SER A 725 10.88 12.48 55.27
C SER A 725 12.13 12.53 54.39
N GLU A 726 12.46 11.44 53.69
CA GLU A 726 13.57 11.40 52.73
C GLU A 726 13.32 12.29 51.51
N ILE A 727 12.08 12.33 51.00
CA ILE A 727 11.69 13.26 49.92
C ILE A 727 11.89 14.72 50.38
N ASN A 728 11.34 15.09 51.54
CA ASN A 728 11.43 16.46 52.08
C ASN A 728 12.87 16.89 52.34
N LYS A 729 13.72 15.97 52.83
CA LYS A 729 15.16 16.21 53.00
C LYS A 729 15.82 16.55 51.67
N MET A 730 15.54 15.78 50.63
CA MET A 730 16.09 16.02 49.30
C MET A 730 15.56 17.32 48.67
N CYS A 731 14.25 17.60 48.81
CA CYS A 731 13.68 18.88 48.39
C CYS A 731 14.32 20.08 49.11
N SER A 732 14.66 19.95 50.40
CA SER A 732 15.33 21.00 51.17
C SER A 732 16.74 21.29 50.62
N VAL A 733 17.51 20.26 50.31
CA VAL A 733 18.84 20.42 49.69
C VAL A 733 18.73 21.12 48.33
N LEU A 734 17.77 20.72 47.49
CA LEU A 734 17.54 21.36 46.19
C LEU A 734 17.09 22.82 46.34
N LEU A 735 16.24 23.11 47.32
CA LEU A 735 15.81 24.46 47.62
C LEU A 735 16.99 25.35 48.02
N GLU A 736 17.88 24.86 48.89
CA GLU A 736 19.10 25.59 49.28
C GLU A 736 20.00 25.91 48.09
N GLU A 737 20.18 24.95 47.17
CA GLU A 737 20.93 25.14 45.93
C GLU A 737 20.30 26.19 44.99
N ILE A 738 18.97 26.19 44.84
CA ILE A 738 18.29 27.21 44.02
C ILE A 738 18.39 28.59 44.69
N LEU A 739 18.25 28.66 46.01
CA LEU A 739 18.36 29.91 46.78
C LEU A 739 19.80 30.45 46.76
N SER A 740 20.81 29.58 46.74
CA SER A 740 22.22 30.00 46.59
C SER A 740 22.48 30.60 45.21
N HIS A 741 21.91 30.00 44.15
CA HIS A 741 21.98 30.56 42.79
C HIS A 741 21.24 31.89 42.66
N LEU A 742 20.06 32.05 43.27
CA LEU A 742 19.35 33.34 43.31
C LEU A 742 20.17 34.45 43.98
N LYS A 743 20.97 34.13 45.01
CA LYS A 743 21.93 35.06 45.62
C LYS A 743 23.08 35.38 44.67
N TYR A 744 23.62 34.37 43.97
CA TYR A 744 24.65 34.57 42.95
C TYR A 744 24.19 35.50 41.81
N LEU A 745 22.97 35.32 41.31
CA LEU A 745 22.39 36.20 40.28
C LEU A 745 22.21 37.65 40.78
N ASN A 746 21.90 37.82 42.07
CA ASN A 746 21.84 39.14 42.70
C ASN A 746 23.20 39.84 42.69
N THR A 747 24.27 39.12 43.06
CA THR A 747 25.63 39.66 43.16
C THR A 747 26.21 40.00 41.79
N ASN A 748 25.81 39.29 40.73
CA ASN A 748 26.27 39.56 39.36
C ASN A 748 25.30 40.44 38.55
N GLU A 749 24.37 41.14 39.21
CA GLU A 749 23.43 42.08 38.60
C GLU A 749 22.55 41.49 37.46
N GLN A 750 22.32 40.17 37.45
CA GLN A 750 21.48 39.49 36.46
C GLN A 750 20.00 39.50 36.88
N PHE A 751 19.45 40.71 37.11
CA PHE A 751 18.14 40.91 37.74
C PHE A 751 16.97 40.31 36.94
N GLN A 752 17.02 40.30 35.60
CA GLN A 752 15.96 39.71 34.79
C GLN A 752 15.85 38.18 34.98
N LYS A 753 17.00 37.49 34.95
CA LYS A 753 17.08 36.03 35.17
C LYS A 753 16.72 35.66 36.60
N GLN A 754 17.15 36.49 37.57
CA GLN A 754 16.81 36.33 38.98
C GLN A 754 15.30 36.43 39.19
N ALA A 755 14.66 37.44 38.59
CA ALA A 755 13.23 37.66 38.72
C ALA A 755 12.42 36.49 38.15
N SER A 756 12.78 36.01 36.94
CA SER A 756 12.15 34.84 36.31
C SER A 756 12.27 33.59 37.20
N LEU A 757 13.48 33.27 37.67
CA LEU A 757 13.71 32.08 38.49
C LEU A 757 13.00 32.17 39.85
N ALA A 758 12.98 33.36 40.47
CA ALA A 758 12.25 33.58 41.72
C ALA A 758 10.74 33.39 41.54
N MET A 759 10.19 33.82 40.41
CA MET A 759 8.78 33.62 40.08
C MET A 759 8.44 32.15 39.81
N ASP A 760 9.32 31.42 39.12
CA ASP A 760 9.15 29.98 38.88
C ASP A 760 9.19 29.18 40.18
N LEU A 761 10.15 29.47 41.07
CA LEU A 761 10.25 28.86 42.38
C LEU A 761 9.05 29.23 43.27
N PHE A 762 8.59 30.49 43.23
CA PHE A 762 7.38 30.91 43.92
C PHE A 762 6.17 30.06 43.52
N ALA A 763 5.97 29.85 42.21
CA ALA A 763 4.88 29.02 41.71
C ALA A 763 4.95 27.59 42.25
N ARG A 764 6.15 26.98 42.30
CA ARG A 764 6.34 25.63 42.86
C ARG A 764 6.08 25.59 44.36
N VAL A 765 6.60 26.54 45.13
CA VAL A 765 6.36 26.62 46.58
C VAL A 765 4.86 26.70 46.88
N VAL A 766 4.11 27.52 46.14
CA VAL A 766 2.68 27.74 46.40
C VAL A 766 1.79 26.58 45.95
N ILE A 767 2.23 25.83 44.93
CA ILE A 767 1.49 24.68 44.37
C ILE A 767 1.89 23.35 45.04
N ARG A 768 3.16 23.18 45.41
CA ARG A 768 3.73 21.90 45.86
C ARG A 768 4.17 21.89 47.31
N GLY A 769 4.48 23.05 47.89
CA GLY A 769 4.86 23.16 49.31
C GLY A 769 3.64 23.18 50.22
N ASP A 770 3.76 22.61 51.42
CA ASP A 770 2.70 22.69 52.43
C ASP A 770 2.72 24.07 53.09
N LEU A 771 1.76 24.92 52.69
CA LEU A 771 1.58 26.27 53.23
C LEU A 771 1.08 26.29 54.68
N LYS A 772 0.74 25.14 55.28
CA LYS A 772 0.52 25.05 56.73
C LYS A 772 1.78 25.37 57.51
N GLU A 773 2.95 25.05 56.94
CA GLU A 773 4.23 25.36 57.56
C GLU A 773 4.56 26.86 57.42
N PRO A 774 4.82 27.58 58.52
CA PRO A 774 5.11 29.02 58.48
C PRO A 774 6.35 29.37 57.67
N SER A 775 7.34 28.48 57.63
CA SER A 775 8.59 28.62 56.86
C SER A 775 8.30 28.75 55.36
N MET A 776 7.49 27.84 54.81
CA MET A 776 7.10 27.80 53.40
C MET A 776 6.27 29.02 52.99
N THR A 777 5.33 29.45 53.83
CA THR A 777 4.55 30.67 53.59
C THR A 777 5.44 31.92 53.59
N THR A 778 6.39 32.00 54.51
CA THR A 778 7.35 33.13 54.57
C THR A 778 8.26 33.14 53.34
N LEU A 779 8.74 31.98 52.90
CA LEU A 779 9.53 31.83 51.69
C LEU A 779 8.75 32.29 50.45
N ALA A 780 7.49 31.90 50.31
CA ALA A 780 6.65 32.33 49.19
C ALA A 780 6.55 33.87 49.10
N ILE A 781 6.33 34.54 50.24
CA ILE A 781 6.26 36.01 50.28
C ILE A 781 7.61 36.63 49.88
N ASN A 782 8.72 36.09 50.39
CA ASN A 782 10.05 36.58 50.07
C ASN A 782 10.40 36.42 48.58
N LEU A 783 10.03 35.29 47.97
CA LEU A 783 10.26 35.03 46.55
C LEU A 783 9.41 35.94 45.66
N TRP A 784 8.15 36.18 46.04
CA TRP A 784 7.29 37.14 45.33
C TRP A 784 7.88 38.56 45.35
N ASN A 785 8.32 39.02 46.53
CA ASN A 785 8.94 40.33 46.67
C ASN A 785 10.26 40.42 45.90
N LEU A 786 11.07 39.35 45.90
CA LEU A 786 12.32 39.28 45.14
C LEU A 786 12.06 39.37 43.63
N ALA A 787 11.04 38.67 43.12
CA ALA A 787 10.67 38.70 41.71
C ALA A 787 10.24 40.10 41.23
N HIS A 788 9.60 40.90 42.10
CA HIS A 788 9.10 42.23 41.76
C HIS A 788 10.09 43.37 42.03
N ARG A 789 11.17 43.12 42.79
CA ARG A 789 12.10 44.15 43.30
C ARG A 789 12.70 45.07 42.22
N HIS A 790 12.96 44.53 41.03
CA HIS A 790 13.63 45.24 39.92
C HIS A 790 12.71 45.48 38.70
N GLY A 791 11.41 45.17 38.80
CA GLY A 791 10.44 45.45 37.73
C GLY A 791 10.61 44.65 36.43
N HIS A 792 11.35 43.54 36.44
CA HIS A 792 11.61 42.73 35.23
C HIS A 792 10.52 41.68 34.90
N ILE A 793 9.53 41.48 35.79
CA ILE A 793 8.41 40.55 35.56
C ILE A 793 7.29 41.24 34.79
N ASP A 794 6.69 40.53 33.82
CA ASP A 794 5.51 41.02 33.11
C ASP A 794 4.34 41.21 34.10
N PRO A 795 3.79 42.44 34.24
CA PRO A 795 2.67 42.71 35.14
C PRO A 795 1.43 41.87 34.82
N LYS A 796 1.24 41.43 33.57
CA LYS A 796 0.14 40.52 33.21
C LYS A 796 0.31 39.14 33.84
N LEU A 797 1.53 38.62 33.90
CA LEU A 797 1.81 37.32 34.54
C LEU A 797 1.54 37.41 36.04
N SER A 798 1.98 38.47 36.70
CA SER A 798 1.71 38.70 38.12
C SER A 798 0.22 38.84 38.41
N ALA A 799 -0.52 39.62 37.62
CA ALA A 799 -1.96 39.78 37.77
C ALA A 799 -2.72 38.45 37.63
N ARG A 800 -2.39 37.65 36.60
CA ARG A 800 -2.98 36.31 36.40
C ARG A 800 -2.65 35.34 37.54
N THR A 801 -1.43 35.38 38.04
CA THR A 801 -1.00 34.53 39.17
C THR A 801 -1.82 34.88 40.42
N LEU A 802 -2.00 36.18 40.69
CA LEU A 802 -2.77 36.66 41.84
C LEU A 802 -4.27 36.35 41.69
N GLU A 803 -4.82 36.43 40.48
CA GLU A 803 -6.18 36.00 40.17
C GLU A 803 -6.36 34.49 40.41
N TYR A 804 -5.40 33.67 39.98
CA TYR A 804 -5.41 32.23 40.23
C TYR A 804 -5.41 31.90 41.73
N LEU A 805 -4.57 32.59 42.52
CA LEU A 805 -4.53 32.40 43.97
C LEU A 805 -5.83 32.87 44.66
N LYS A 806 -6.44 33.96 44.17
CA LYS A 806 -7.77 34.38 44.62
C LYS A 806 -8.82 33.30 44.34
N LYS A 807 -8.86 32.74 43.13
CA LYS A 807 -9.77 31.61 42.81
C LYS A 807 -9.52 30.39 43.70
N LYS A 808 -8.26 30.06 43.98
CA LYS A 808 -7.91 28.93 44.87
C LYS A 808 -8.29 29.20 46.33
N SER A 809 -8.24 30.45 46.78
CA SER A 809 -8.69 30.84 48.12
C SER A 809 -10.21 30.70 48.34
N MET A 810 -11.00 30.75 47.26
CA MET A 810 -12.46 30.57 47.32
C MET A 810 -12.89 29.09 47.37
N GLN A 811 -11.95 28.15 47.20
CA GLN A 811 -12.23 26.71 47.29
C GLN A 811 -12.20 26.23 48.76
N PRO A 812 -12.94 25.15 49.10
CA PRO A 812 -12.94 24.59 50.46
C PRO A 812 -11.52 24.15 50.87
N GLY A 813 -11.01 24.69 51.98
CA GLY A 813 -9.61 24.55 52.43
C GLY A 813 -8.68 25.70 52.00
N GLY A 814 -9.22 26.75 51.35
CA GLY A 814 -8.46 27.87 50.77
C GLY A 814 -7.99 28.96 51.75
N ASN A 815 -8.25 28.85 53.06
CA ASN A 815 -7.94 29.90 54.05
C ASN A 815 -6.45 30.30 54.04
N LEU A 816 -5.55 29.33 53.85
CA LEU A 816 -4.11 29.57 53.74
C LEU A 816 -3.75 30.41 52.51
N TYR A 817 -4.43 30.17 51.38
CA TYR A 817 -4.27 30.97 50.17
C TYR A 817 -4.86 32.39 50.35
N ALA A 818 -5.96 32.54 51.11
CA ALA A 818 -6.53 33.85 51.41
C ALA A 818 -5.54 34.71 52.23
N ASP A 819 -4.89 34.12 53.24
CA ASP A 819 -3.91 34.82 54.07
C ASP A 819 -2.60 35.11 53.34
N LEU A 820 -2.19 34.24 52.40
CA LEU A 820 -1.08 34.51 51.50
C LEU A 820 -1.40 35.69 50.56
N VAL A 821 -2.57 35.68 49.91
CA VAL A 821 -2.99 36.75 48.97
C VAL A 821 -3.04 38.13 49.64
N LYS A 822 -3.47 38.22 50.91
CA LYS A 822 -3.45 39.49 51.67
C LYS A 822 -2.04 40.08 51.84
N LYS A 823 -1.01 39.24 51.81
CA LYS A 823 0.40 39.63 52.01
C LYS A 823 1.15 39.90 50.70
N LEU A 824 0.63 39.41 49.57
CA LEU A 824 1.21 39.60 48.23
C LEU A 824 0.76 40.95 47.66
N HIS A 825 1.60 41.97 47.81
CA HIS A 825 1.36 43.29 47.24
C HIS A 825 2.01 43.38 45.85
N MET A 826 1.32 43.97 44.87
CA MET A 826 1.96 44.39 43.64
C MET A 826 2.61 45.74 43.91
N GLN A 827 3.93 45.84 43.74
CA GLN A 827 4.58 47.15 43.65
C GLN A 827 4.12 47.78 42.34
N THR A 828 3.08 48.61 42.40
CA THR A 828 2.76 49.55 41.33
C THR A 828 3.94 50.50 41.20
N SER A 829 4.54 50.54 40.01
CA SER A 829 5.49 51.56 39.61
C SER A 829 4.95 52.97 39.85
#